data_AF-A0A937IC10-F1
#
_entry.id   AF-A0A937IC10-F1
#
_cell.length_a   1.000
_cell.length_b   1.000
_cell.length_c   1.000
_cell.angle_alpha   90.00
_cell.angle_beta   90.00
_cell.angle_gamma   90.00
#
_symmetry.space_group_name_H-M   'P 1'
#
loop_
_entity.id
_entity.type
_entity.pdbx_description
1 polymer ?
#
loop_
_entity_poly.entity_id
_entity_poly.type
_entity_poly.pdbx_seq_one_letter_code
_entity_poly.pdbx_strand_id
1 'polypeptide(L)'
;MARIMPNLLIVIGLFLVSIGASAQVHRTDQIEVELISETFTVVPGETTWLAIRLDPIEHWHTYWKFGGDSGEATRAVDWDMPAGTEIGEIQWPIPEWTPFLGSDLVTFTYEREVFLPMALTVPANFSGEELALSTLIEWQVCDEICIPGEANFSIALPVAANLEIDPQWQQAFAETRSTLPTPVDAHGLVAEFNDHDGKVNVMIKADGAQFNDIDEAWFFPVERRIMRYAPYRNVMLDGERIQVSTEQHRRYDGSRTTMEGLLSFVDDAGNLQAFDLTASRSPVAWDNSIEVELLSETTNIVPGETTWLGLRLDPAEHWHTYWKMGGDSGEPTSLNEWEAPEGTQIGEIQWPAPHWLPFYDTDLVNFGYEEEVLLPVAVTLPADFSGDQVELSTLAYWNVCDQICIPGEQRLNITLPVGTVPELDAGTQALFDEAREAIPSTDHGIRSMIAVAGERVSLGFEASDPIFDDYSEAYFFPDQRRIIKPGPLRDVSLQGNLLQITHQQPRRMLQDLSEVYGVLVLENDAGARTAFDFVNPAADANSMTIAPLAAASNGGTADGNGEGGAGLLVFMGFAFLGGMILNLMPCVFPVLSIKALSFANSAGESKEKQRMDGLVYTLGVVVAFVTLASVLIALRAGGEAVGWAFQFQQPWFLAFIVYLFFLMGLSLSGVFEIGTSLMGAGSGLTAQGGYKGSFFTGVLATTVATPCTAPFMGPAIGFALTQSWLLAMAVFVALGLGMAFPILVLSYVPALFKYMPKPGPWMETFKQVMAFPLYASALFFLWVLGNQVGVMGMSLVLGMCVVMAFAAWLYQRRFTMGVFMRTFNYGVSLATLLLAIYLTQSPFMQTVANAASVANLSTDKEGNVVRDYEVFSSQRLDELQAEGKPVFVNMTAAWCITCLANEQTTLSTDRVKQVMADREITYMKGDWTNEDPEITAVLERFNRPSVPLYVLYPGDTSKEPVILPQILTPGIVAEAFESI
;
A
#
# COMPACT_ATOMS: atom_id res chain seq x y z
N MET A 1 25.46 -68.21 49.60
CA MET A 1 25.41 -66.77 49.94
C MET A 1 24.07 -66.52 50.61
N ALA A 2 23.88 -66.77 51.91
CA ALA A 2 24.40 -66.05 53.07
C ALA A 2 23.93 -64.57 53.15
N ARG A 3 22.98 -64.33 54.09
CA ARG A 3 22.84 -63.13 54.97
C ARG A 3 22.40 -61.82 54.27
N ILE A 4 21.28 -61.14 54.58
CA ILE A 4 20.75 -60.66 55.88
C ILE A 4 19.27 -60.23 55.73
N MET A 5 18.39 -60.78 56.60
CA MET A 5 17.17 -60.16 57.18
C MET A 5 17.62 -59.45 58.49
N PRO A 6 16.84 -58.61 59.22
CA PRO A 6 15.55 -57.95 58.97
C PRO A 6 15.54 -56.45 59.43
N ASN A 7 14.55 -55.64 59.04
CA ASN A 7 14.07 -54.49 59.83
C ASN A 7 12.71 -53.95 59.34
N LEU A 8 11.82 -54.90 59.07
CA LEU A 8 10.37 -54.70 58.92
C LEU A 8 9.77 -54.82 60.33
N LEU A 9 9.67 -53.73 61.13
CA LEU A 9 8.76 -53.62 62.30
C LEU A 9 8.86 -52.33 63.18
N ILE A 10 9.62 -51.30 62.81
CA ILE A 10 9.68 -50.05 63.62
C ILE A 10 9.43 -48.82 62.74
N VAL A 11 8.25 -48.72 62.11
CA VAL A 11 7.58 -47.45 61.74
C VAL A 11 6.06 -47.68 61.61
N ILE A 12 5.44 -48.37 62.57
CA ILE A 12 3.96 -48.44 62.71
C ILE A 12 3.57 -47.70 64.01
N GLY A 13 4.08 -46.49 64.16
CA GLY A 13 3.92 -45.74 65.40
C GLY A 13 4.56 -44.38 65.32
N LEU A 14 4.02 -43.52 64.46
CA LEU A 14 3.96 -42.06 64.59
C LEU A 14 3.39 -41.56 63.26
N PHE A 15 2.11 -41.18 63.25
CA PHE A 15 1.42 -40.22 62.36
C PHE A 15 -0.08 -40.50 62.49
N LEU A 16 -0.58 -40.34 63.71
CA LEU A 16 -1.96 -40.01 64.01
C LEU A 16 -1.92 -38.55 64.46
N VAL A 17 -2.88 -37.76 63.96
CA VAL A 17 -3.09 -36.31 64.15
C VAL A 17 -2.44 -35.41 63.10
N SER A 18 -3.17 -35.24 62.00
CA SER A 18 -3.61 -33.93 61.48
C SER A 18 -4.56 -34.20 60.30
N ILE A 19 -5.85 -34.43 60.61
CA ILE A 19 -6.92 -34.39 59.61
C ILE A 19 -7.16 -32.89 59.38
N GLY A 20 -6.43 -32.32 58.42
CA GLY A 20 -6.82 -31.03 57.85
C GLY A 20 -8.09 -31.23 57.03
N ALA A 21 -8.99 -30.26 57.08
CA ALA A 21 -10.18 -30.21 56.25
C ALA A 21 -9.76 -30.44 54.79
N SER A 22 -10.04 -31.62 54.25
CA SER A 22 -9.77 -31.92 52.86
C SER A 22 -10.86 -31.27 52.04
N ALA A 23 -10.52 -30.22 51.30
CA ALA A 23 -11.40 -29.61 50.31
C ALA A 23 -11.82 -30.67 49.27
N GLN A 24 -13.09 -30.65 48.89
CA GLN A 24 -13.64 -31.60 47.91
C GLN A 24 -13.21 -31.16 46.50
N VAL A 25 -12.29 -31.90 45.89
CA VAL A 25 -11.92 -31.69 44.49
C VAL A 25 -12.88 -32.47 43.60
N HIS A 26 -13.62 -31.78 42.75
CA HIS A 26 -14.43 -32.39 41.70
C HIS A 26 -13.62 -32.45 40.41
N ARG A 27 -13.35 -33.66 39.91
CA ARG A 27 -12.56 -33.87 38.70
C ARG A 27 -13.42 -34.42 37.58
N THR A 28 -13.37 -33.74 36.45
CA THR A 28 -13.93 -34.21 35.17
C THR A 28 -12.79 -34.50 34.20
N ASP A 29 -13.10 -35.02 33.02
CA ASP A 29 -12.11 -35.22 31.95
C ASP A 29 -11.69 -33.88 31.29
N GLN A 30 -12.28 -32.74 31.70
CA GLN A 30 -12.11 -31.42 31.09
C GLN A 30 -11.56 -30.36 32.06
N ILE A 31 -11.91 -30.44 33.35
CA ILE A 31 -11.60 -29.42 34.35
C ILE A 31 -11.60 -30.00 35.76
N GLU A 32 -10.69 -29.52 36.62
CA GLU A 32 -10.76 -29.70 38.07
C GLU A 32 -11.38 -28.46 38.73
N VAL A 33 -12.36 -28.69 39.62
CA VAL A 33 -13.06 -27.63 40.36
C VAL A 33 -12.95 -27.89 41.85
N GLU A 34 -12.62 -26.86 42.63
CA GLU A 34 -12.44 -26.97 44.08
C GLU A 34 -12.91 -25.69 44.78
N LEU A 35 -13.60 -25.84 45.93
CA LEU A 35 -13.89 -24.72 46.83
C LEU A 35 -12.83 -24.67 47.91
N ILE A 36 -12.04 -23.59 47.93
CA ILE A 36 -10.91 -23.41 48.85
C ILE A 36 -11.09 -22.17 49.74
N SER A 37 -10.31 -22.10 50.82
CA SER A 37 -10.21 -20.92 51.70
C SER A 37 -8.77 -20.44 51.79
N GLU A 38 -8.58 -19.13 51.88
CA GLU A 38 -7.26 -18.52 52.14
C GLU A 38 -6.72 -18.87 53.54
N THR A 39 -7.61 -19.23 54.47
CA THR A 39 -7.28 -19.47 55.89
C THR A 39 -7.77 -20.84 56.35
N PHE A 40 -6.99 -21.51 57.20
CA PHE A 40 -7.41 -22.72 57.90
C PHE A 40 -8.49 -22.47 58.95
N THR A 41 -8.55 -21.26 59.50
CA THR A 41 -9.43 -20.90 60.61
C THR A 41 -10.29 -19.69 60.25
N VAL A 42 -11.42 -19.56 60.92
CA VAL A 42 -12.26 -18.35 60.87
C VAL A 42 -12.34 -17.69 62.24
N VAL A 43 -12.47 -16.36 62.26
CA VAL A 43 -12.64 -15.57 63.48
C VAL A 43 -14.00 -14.87 63.45
N PRO A 44 -14.86 -15.01 64.48
CA PRO A 44 -16.15 -14.34 64.52
C PRO A 44 -15.99 -12.81 64.50
N GLY A 45 -16.68 -12.15 63.58
CA GLY A 45 -16.63 -10.71 63.38
C GLY A 45 -15.54 -10.25 62.40
N GLU A 46 -14.73 -11.16 61.85
CA GLU A 46 -13.75 -10.85 60.82
C GLU A 46 -14.19 -11.36 59.43
N THR A 47 -13.56 -10.80 58.40
CA THR A 47 -13.75 -11.21 57.01
C THR A 47 -12.49 -11.94 56.54
N THR A 48 -12.68 -13.11 55.91
CA THR A 48 -11.64 -13.88 55.22
C THR A 48 -12.06 -14.12 53.77
N TRP A 49 -11.28 -14.87 52.98
CA TRP A 49 -11.56 -15.16 51.59
C TRP A 49 -11.80 -16.65 51.33
N LEU A 50 -12.82 -16.93 50.54
CA LEU A 50 -13.00 -18.19 49.82
C LEU A 50 -12.63 -17.97 48.35
N ALA A 51 -12.32 -19.04 47.63
CA ALA A 51 -12.22 -18.99 46.18
C ALA A 51 -12.76 -20.28 45.54
N ILE A 52 -13.36 -20.13 44.36
CA ILE A 52 -13.60 -21.25 43.45
C ILE A 52 -12.35 -21.37 42.59
N ARG A 53 -11.63 -22.47 42.74
CA ARG A 53 -10.49 -22.83 41.91
C ARG A 53 -11.00 -23.60 40.70
N LEU A 54 -10.72 -23.11 39.51
CA LEU A 54 -11.05 -23.72 38.23
C LEU A 54 -9.74 -23.98 37.50
N ASP A 55 -9.43 -25.25 37.23
CA ASP A 55 -8.20 -25.67 36.55
C ASP A 55 -8.57 -26.47 35.29
N PRO A 56 -8.82 -25.77 34.16
CA PRO A 56 -9.10 -26.43 32.88
C PRO A 56 -7.91 -27.27 32.42
N ILE A 57 -8.18 -28.45 31.88
CA ILE A 57 -7.15 -29.30 31.28
C ILE A 57 -6.70 -28.69 29.94
N GLU A 58 -5.49 -29.01 29.48
CA GLU A 58 -4.92 -28.50 28.23
C GLU A 58 -5.93 -28.49 27.07
N HIS A 59 -6.04 -27.33 26.38
CA HIS A 59 -6.99 -26.99 25.31
C HIS A 59 -8.44 -26.70 25.73
N TRP A 60 -8.81 -26.89 27.01
CA TRP A 60 -10.10 -26.45 27.53
C TRP A 60 -9.99 -25.09 28.19
N HIS A 61 -11.09 -24.34 28.18
CA HIS A 61 -11.19 -23.05 28.86
C HIS A 61 -12.52 -22.91 29.60
N THR A 62 -12.55 -22.03 30.59
CA THR A 62 -13.78 -21.57 31.27
C THR A 62 -13.98 -20.07 31.03
N TYR A 63 -15.07 -19.49 31.54
CA TYR A 63 -15.52 -18.16 31.13
C TYR A 63 -15.37 -17.10 32.21
N TRP A 64 -15.21 -15.87 31.74
CA TRP A 64 -15.35 -14.66 32.55
C TRP A 64 -16.79 -14.36 32.95
N LYS A 65 -17.02 -13.34 33.80
CA LYS A 65 -18.37 -12.89 34.22
C LYS A 65 -19.31 -12.63 33.04
N PHE A 66 -18.74 -12.21 31.92
CA PHE A 66 -19.42 -12.15 30.64
C PHE A 66 -18.59 -12.95 29.61
N GLY A 67 -19.15 -14.03 29.05
CA GLY A 67 -18.40 -14.97 28.20
C GLY A 67 -18.08 -14.49 26.79
N GLY A 68 -18.61 -13.35 26.33
CA GLY A 68 -18.47 -12.88 24.95
C GLY A 68 -19.61 -13.40 24.04
N ASP A 69 -19.28 -13.91 22.85
CA ASP A 69 -20.27 -14.42 21.89
C ASP A 69 -20.99 -15.69 22.38
N SER A 70 -20.32 -16.47 23.22
CA SER A 70 -20.86 -17.67 23.85
C SER A 70 -20.26 -17.86 25.24
N GLY A 71 -20.70 -18.87 25.98
CA GLY A 71 -20.24 -19.09 27.35
C GLY A 71 -21.15 -18.51 28.43
N GLU A 72 -21.19 -19.20 29.57
CA GLU A 72 -21.89 -18.80 30.78
C GLU A 72 -20.90 -18.74 31.94
N ALA A 73 -21.06 -17.73 32.79
CA ALA A 73 -20.18 -17.49 33.94
C ALA A 73 -20.39 -18.55 35.03
N THR A 74 -19.31 -18.86 35.75
CA THR A 74 -19.39 -19.68 36.97
C THR A 74 -20.25 -19.03 38.03
N ARG A 75 -21.14 -19.80 38.66
CA ARG A 75 -22.03 -19.34 39.74
C ARG A 75 -21.92 -20.26 40.95
N ALA A 76 -21.84 -19.67 42.13
CA ALA A 76 -22.08 -20.37 43.39
C ALA A 76 -23.49 -20.03 43.87
N VAL A 77 -24.38 -21.02 43.85
CA VAL A 77 -25.80 -20.88 44.21
C VAL A 77 -26.15 -21.75 45.41
N ASP A 78 -27.32 -21.50 46.01
CA ASP A 78 -27.88 -22.30 47.10
C ASP A 78 -26.93 -22.50 48.29
N TRP A 79 -26.32 -21.42 48.77
CA TRP A 79 -25.48 -21.44 49.97
C TRP A 79 -26.26 -21.90 51.21
N ASP A 80 -25.85 -23.02 51.79
CA ASP A 80 -26.23 -23.47 53.13
C ASP A 80 -25.11 -23.12 54.11
N MET A 81 -25.41 -22.18 55.01
CA MET A 81 -24.46 -21.60 55.93
C MET A 81 -25.14 -21.12 57.23
N PRO A 82 -24.39 -21.01 58.34
CA PRO A 82 -24.96 -20.57 59.61
C PRO A 82 -25.52 -19.15 59.53
N ALA A 83 -26.61 -18.91 60.27
CA ALA A 83 -27.32 -17.63 60.24
C ALA A 83 -26.41 -16.44 60.58
N GLY A 84 -26.46 -15.40 59.75
CA GLY A 84 -25.64 -14.19 59.87
C GLY A 84 -24.28 -14.26 59.16
N THR A 85 -23.93 -15.40 58.55
CA THR A 85 -22.77 -15.50 57.65
C THR A 85 -23.11 -14.84 56.32
N GLU A 86 -22.20 -14.04 55.79
CA GLU A 86 -22.36 -13.35 54.51
C GLU A 86 -21.23 -13.75 53.55
N ILE A 87 -21.61 -14.02 52.29
CA ILE A 87 -20.69 -14.27 51.18
C ILE A 87 -20.83 -13.10 50.21
N GLY A 88 -19.73 -12.43 49.90
CA GLY A 88 -19.66 -11.37 48.91
C GLY A 88 -19.74 -11.89 47.48
N GLU A 89 -19.82 -10.97 46.52
CA GLU A 89 -19.80 -11.32 45.10
C GLU A 89 -18.44 -11.86 44.66
N ILE A 90 -18.45 -12.71 43.63
CA ILE A 90 -17.24 -13.20 42.99
C ILE A 90 -16.48 -12.01 42.42
N GLN A 91 -15.22 -11.87 42.82
CA GLN A 91 -14.28 -10.95 42.20
C GLN A 91 -13.64 -11.63 41.00
N TRP A 92 -13.68 -10.98 39.85
CA TRP A 92 -13.26 -11.56 38.58
C TRP A 92 -11.89 -11.00 38.16
N PRO A 93 -10.85 -11.85 38.07
CA PRO A 93 -9.60 -11.47 37.44
C PRO A 93 -9.77 -11.00 35.99
N ILE A 94 -8.72 -10.38 35.46
CA ILE A 94 -8.66 -9.95 34.06
C ILE A 94 -8.81 -11.17 33.13
N PRO A 95 -9.76 -11.17 32.18
CA PRO A 95 -9.96 -12.27 31.25
C PRO A 95 -9.00 -12.22 30.07
N GLU A 96 -8.90 -13.34 29.36
CA GLU A 96 -8.23 -13.44 28.07
C GLU A 96 -9.23 -13.26 26.92
N TRP A 97 -8.77 -12.63 25.83
CA TRP A 97 -9.56 -12.45 24.60
C TRP A 97 -9.27 -13.62 23.65
N THR A 98 -10.10 -14.66 23.68
CA THR A 98 -9.84 -15.90 22.95
C THR A 98 -10.70 -15.99 21.68
N PRO A 99 -10.09 -15.96 20.47
CA PRO A 99 -10.80 -16.24 19.24
C PRO A 99 -11.03 -17.74 19.07
N PHE A 100 -12.22 -18.12 18.61
CA PHE A 100 -12.57 -19.51 18.37
C PHE A 100 -12.09 -19.94 16.97
N LEU A 101 -11.06 -20.78 16.94
CA LEU A 101 -10.38 -21.21 15.70
C LEU A 101 -11.37 -21.72 14.64
N GLY A 102 -11.35 -21.09 13.46
CA GLY A 102 -12.22 -21.46 12.33
C GLY A 102 -13.63 -20.85 12.35
N SER A 103 -13.89 -19.85 13.20
CA SER A 103 -15.16 -19.11 13.24
C SER A 103 -14.95 -17.62 13.56
N ASP A 104 -15.98 -16.80 13.35
CA ASP A 104 -16.01 -15.37 13.72
C ASP A 104 -16.52 -15.16 15.16
N LEU A 105 -16.23 -16.09 16.07
CA LEU A 105 -16.65 -16.00 17.47
C LEU A 105 -15.46 -15.69 18.35
N VAL A 106 -15.65 -14.78 19.30
CA VAL A 106 -14.69 -14.51 20.36
C VAL A 106 -15.36 -14.68 21.71
N THR A 107 -14.63 -15.30 22.62
CA THR A 107 -15.05 -15.52 23.99
C THR A 107 -14.05 -14.90 24.97
N PHE A 108 -14.55 -14.50 26.14
CA PHE A 108 -13.74 -13.98 27.23
C PHE A 108 -13.54 -15.09 28.25
N THR A 109 -12.31 -15.58 28.33
CA THR A 109 -12.04 -16.90 28.91
C THR A 109 -10.91 -16.88 29.93
N TYR A 110 -10.75 -18.02 30.58
CA TYR A 110 -9.56 -18.43 31.29
C TYR A 110 -9.13 -19.80 30.75
N GLU A 111 -8.01 -19.86 30.04
CA GLU A 111 -7.43 -21.10 29.52
C GLU A 111 -6.54 -21.82 30.54
N ARG A 112 -6.16 -21.10 31.60
CA ARG A 112 -5.29 -21.57 32.68
C ARG A 112 -6.05 -21.60 34.00
N GLU A 113 -5.41 -22.17 35.01
CA GLU A 113 -5.90 -22.17 36.38
C GLU A 113 -6.28 -20.76 36.83
N VAL A 114 -7.53 -20.59 37.29
CA VAL A 114 -8.08 -19.33 37.78
C VAL A 114 -8.73 -19.52 39.14
N PHE A 115 -8.56 -18.52 40.00
CA PHE A 115 -9.22 -18.44 41.29
C PHE A 115 -10.25 -17.32 41.26
N LEU A 116 -11.48 -17.64 41.68
CA LEU A 116 -12.59 -16.70 41.73
C LEU A 116 -12.90 -16.36 43.21
N PRO A 117 -12.25 -15.35 43.79
CA PRO A 117 -12.35 -15.08 45.22
C PRO A 117 -13.67 -14.41 45.61
N MET A 118 -14.16 -14.77 46.80
CA MET A 118 -15.37 -14.24 47.43
C MET A 118 -15.07 -13.92 48.89
N ALA A 119 -15.49 -12.74 49.36
CA ALA A 119 -15.33 -12.37 50.75
C ALA A 119 -16.30 -13.17 51.64
N LEU A 120 -15.79 -13.84 52.67
CA LEU A 120 -16.56 -14.55 53.69
C LEU A 120 -16.53 -13.73 54.98
N THR A 121 -17.68 -13.21 55.39
CA THR A 121 -17.83 -12.46 56.65
C THR A 121 -18.54 -13.31 57.69
N VAL A 122 -17.86 -13.56 58.81
CA VAL A 122 -18.39 -14.40 59.89
C VAL A 122 -19.07 -13.51 60.94
N PRO A 123 -20.30 -13.83 61.39
CA PRO A 123 -21.01 -12.95 62.30
C PRO A 123 -20.34 -12.92 63.67
N ALA A 124 -20.23 -11.74 64.27
CA ALA A 124 -19.55 -11.54 65.56
C ALA A 124 -20.16 -12.34 66.73
N ASN A 125 -21.42 -12.76 66.62
CA ASN A 125 -22.11 -13.59 67.60
C ASN A 125 -22.05 -15.09 67.30
N PHE A 126 -21.24 -15.53 66.31
CA PHE A 126 -21.05 -16.94 66.01
C PHE A 126 -20.39 -17.66 67.20
N SER A 127 -20.99 -18.77 67.64
CA SER A 127 -20.51 -19.54 68.81
C SER A 127 -20.30 -21.03 68.52
N GLY A 128 -20.26 -21.41 67.24
CA GLY A 128 -19.94 -22.78 66.83
C GLY A 128 -18.45 -23.09 66.98
N GLU A 129 -18.08 -24.37 67.05
CA GLU A 129 -16.68 -24.80 67.02
C GLU A 129 -16.12 -24.81 65.58
N GLU A 130 -16.99 -25.01 64.59
CA GLU A 130 -16.67 -25.00 63.16
C GLU A 130 -17.76 -24.25 62.38
N LEU A 131 -17.33 -23.51 61.35
CA LEU A 131 -18.20 -22.88 60.36
C LEU A 131 -18.28 -23.82 59.15
N ALA A 132 -19.38 -24.56 59.04
CA ALA A 132 -19.65 -25.42 57.90
C ALA A 132 -20.42 -24.65 56.82
N LEU A 133 -19.92 -24.68 55.59
CA LEU A 133 -20.51 -24.04 54.42
C LEU A 133 -20.69 -25.09 53.33
N SER A 134 -21.80 -25.02 52.59
CA SER A 134 -21.96 -25.77 51.35
C SER A 134 -22.71 -24.98 50.29
N THR A 135 -22.39 -25.23 49.03
CA THR A 135 -22.99 -24.53 47.87
C THR A 135 -22.98 -25.45 46.66
N LEU A 136 -23.94 -25.24 45.76
CA LEU A 136 -23.89 -25.78 44.41
C LEU A 136 -23.08 -24.83 43.54
N ILE A 137 -21.97 -25.32 42.97
CA ILE A 137 -21.20 -24.56 41.99
C ILE A 137 -21.58 -25.07 40.60
N GLU A 138 -22.04 -24.15 39.76
CA GLU A 138 -22.33 -24.36 38.35
C GLU A 138 -21.25 -23.68 37.51
N TRP A 139 -20.69 -24.37 36.53
CA TRP A 139 -19.68 -23.84 35.63
C TRP A 139 -19.91 -24.32 34.20
N GLN A 140 -19.22 -23.69 33.25
CA GLN A 140 -19.13 -24.18 31.88
C GLN A 140 -17.67 -24.27 31.46
N VAL A 141 -17.34 -25.36 30.76
CA VAL A 141 -16.01 -25.59 30.21
C VAL A 141 -16.16 -25.94 28.73
N CYS A 142 -15.31 -25.36 27.88
CA CYS A 142 -15.39 -25.50 26.42
C CYS A 142 -14.04 -25.75 25.76
N ASP A 143 -14.10 -26.49 24.66
CA ASP A 143 -13.08 -26.64 23.62
C ASP A 143 -13.83 -26.50 22.28
N GLU A 144 -13.90 -27.53 21.42
CA GLU A 144 -14.82 -27.54 20.25
C GLU A 144 -16.30 -27.60 20.63
N ILE A 145 -16.59 -28.11 21.84
CA ILE A 145 -17.94 -28.24 22.39
C ILE A 145 -17.98 -27.67 23.80
N CYS A 146 -19.15 -27.14 24.17
CA CYS A 146 -19.38 -26.59 25.50
C CYS A 146 -20.17 -27.53 26.39
N ILE A 147 -19.60 -27.84 27.56
CA ILE A 147 -20.15 -28.78 28.54
C ILE A 147 -20.49 -28.02 29.83
N PRO A 148 -21.77 -27.92 30.23
CA PRO A 148 -22.13 -27.43 31.55
C PRO A 148 -21.79 -28.48 32.62
N GLY A 149 -21.22 -28.04 33.73
CA GLY A 149 -20.93 -28.85 34.91
C GLY A 149 -21.59 -28.27 36.16
N GLU A 150 -21.98 -29.14 37.08
CA GLU A 150 -22.51 -28.75 38.38
C GLU A 150 -22.06 -29.76 39.45
N ALA A 151 -21.71 -29.28 40.64
CA ALA A 151 -21.38 -30.13 41.78
C ALA A 151 -21.62 -29.41 43.11
N ASN A 152 -21.97 -30.17 44.14
CA ASN A 152 -22.07 -29.66 45.51
C ASN A 152 -20.69 -29.69 46.15
N PHE A 153 -20.28 -28.56 46.70
CA PHE A 153 -19.05 -28.42 47.45
C PHE A 153 -19.37 -28.09 48.90
N SER A 154 -18.56 -28.62 49.82
CA SER A 154 -18.64 -28.27 51.22
C SER A 154 -17.26 -28.06 51.81
N ILE A 155 -17.16 -27.08 52.71
CA ILE A 155 -15.96 -26.74 53.45
C ILE A 155 -16.34 -26.48 54.91
N ALA A 156 -15.54 -26.98 55.84
CA ALA A 156 -15.72 -26.76 57.28
C ALA A 156 -14.46 -26.11 57.83
N LEU A 157 -14.60 -24.88 58.32
CA LEU A 157 -13.49 -24.07 58.82
C LEU A 157 -13.56 -23.99 60.35
N PRO A 158 -12.56 -24.45 61.10
CA PRO A 158 -12.53 -24.32 62.55
C PRO A 158 -12.52 -22.86 63.01
N VAL A 159 -13.24 -22.59 64.10
CA VAL A 159 -13.26 -21.25 64.73
C VAL A 159 -12.05 -21.10 65.64
N ALA A 160 -11.26 -20.05 65.44
CA ALA A 160 -10.07 -19.76 66.24
C ALA A 160 -10.04 -18.31 66.72
N ALA A 161 -9.04 -17.98 67.55
CA ALA A 161 -8.82 -16.62 68.05
C ALA A 161 -8.09 -15.70 67.07
N ASN A 162 -7.41 -16.28 66.07
CA ASN A 162 -6.72 -15.55 65.01
C ASN A 162 -6.91 -16.30 63.68
N LEU A 163 -6.89 -15.55 62.57
CA LEU A 163 -6.83 -16.12 61.23
C LEU A 163 -5.45 -16.74 60.99
N GLU A 164 -5.44 -18.03 60.64
CA GLU A 164 -4.24 -18.76 60.23
C GLU A 164 -4.30 -18.95 58.72
N ILE A 165 -3.43 -18.26 57.97
CA ILE A 165 -3.34 -18.37 56.50
C ILE A 165 -2.90 -19.78 56.12
N ASP A 166 -3.54 -20.36 55.11
CA ASP A 166 -3.10 -21.59 54.48
C ASP A 166 -1.90 -21.32 53.55
N PRO A 167 -0.68 -21.80 53.88
CA PRO A 167 0.50 -21.58 53.04
C PRO A 167 0.38 -22.20 51.65
N GLN A 168 -0.51 -23.18 51.45
CA GLN A 168 -0.76 -23.80 50.15
C GLN A 168 -1.34 -22.80 49.15
N TRP A 169 -2.23 -21.90 49.61
CA TRP A 169 -2.98 -21.01 48.74
C TRP A 169 -2.57 -19.53 48.85
N GLN A 170 -1.74 -19.19 49.84
CA GLN A 170 -1.31 -17.82 50.10
C GLN A 170 -0.79 -17.09 48.85
N GLN A 171 0.04 -17.75 48.05
CA GLN A 171 0.60 -17.16 46.83
C GLN A 171 -0.47 -16.97 45.75
N ALA A 172 -1.32 -17.97 45.52
CA ALA A 172 -2.39 -17.91 44.53
C ALA A 172 -3.36 -16.75 44.82
N PHE A 173 -3.84 -16.60 46.07
CA PHE A 173 -4.68 -15.46 46.45
C PHE A 173 -3.98 -14.10 46.28
N ALA A 174 -2.67 -14.02 46.55
CA ALA A 174 -1.91 -12.80 46.35
C ALA A 174 -1.78 -12.43 44.86
N GLU A 175 -1.48 -13.40 44.00
CA GLU A 175 -1.39 -13.23 42.55
C GLU A 175 -2.75 -12.86 41.95
N THR A 176 -3.82 -13.58 42.31
CA THR A 176 -5.19 -13.28 41.86
C THR A 176 -5.62 -11.86 42.24
N ARG A 177 -5.29 -11.38 43.44
CA ARG A 177 -5.61 -10.00 43.82
C ARG A 177 -4.84 -8.95 43.03
N SER A 178 -3.63 -9.27 42.56
CA SER A 178 -2.85 -8.36 41.71
C SER A 178 -3.40 -8.24 40.28
N THR A 179 -4.23 -9.20 39.86
CA THR A 179 -4.89 -9.22 38.55
C THR A 179 -6.37 -8.85 38.63
N LEU A 180 -6.86 -8.34 39.77
CA LEU A 180 -8.19 -7.76 39.87
C LEU A 180 -8.19 -6.36 39.26
N PRO A 181 -9.27 -5.99 38.54
CA PRO A 181 -9.39 -4.67 37.97
C PRO A 181 -9.56 -3.59 39.04
N THR A 182 -9.08 -2.39 38.74
CA THR A 182 -9.28 -1.22 39.60
C THR A 182 -10.72 -0.74 39.45
N PRO A 183 -11.51 -0.61 40.53
CA PRO A 183 -12.90 -0.17 40.45
C PRO A 183 -13.06 1.27 39.95
N VAL A 184 -14.22 1.59 39.37
CA VAL A 184 -14.58 2.92 38.82
C VAL A 184 -14.29 4.06 39.79
N ASP A 185 -14.62 3.88 41.08
CA ASP A 185 -14.44 4.90 42.13
C ASP A 185 -12.98 5.12 42.57
N ALA A 186 -12.05 4.28 42.08
CA ALA A 186 -10.65 4.27 42.48
C ALA A 186 -9.69 4.81 41.41
N HIS A 187 -10.20 5.30 40.27
CA HIS A 187 -9.40 5.91 39.20
C HIS A 187 -10.06 7.18 38.62
N GLY A 188 -9.27 7.99 37.90
CA GLY A 188 -9.72 9.24 37.28
C GLY A 188 -10.03 9.16 35.78
N LEU A 189 -10.09 7.96 35.19
CA LEU A 189 -10.33 7.78 33.76
C LEU A 189 -11.74 8.25 33.36
N VAL A 190 -11.82 9.00 32.26
CA VAL A 190 -13.08 9.43 31.65
C VAL A 190 -13.33 8.56 30.42
N ALA A 191 -14.45 7.85 30.39
CA ALA A 191 -14.85 7.03 29.27
C ALA A 191 -16.09 7.60 28.59
N GLU A 192 -16.05 7.70 27.26
CA GLU A 192 -17.18 8.10 26.44
C GLU A 192 -17.38 7.10 25.29
N PHE A 193 -18.59 7.00 24.77
CA PHE A 193 -18.84 6.20 23.58
C PHE A 193 -19.73 6.93 22.57
N ASN A 194 -19.57 6.60 21.30
CA ASN A 194 -20.50 6.95 20.24
C ASN A 194 -20.83 5.71 19.40
N ASP A 195 -21.94 5.75 18.68
CA ASP A 195 -22.44 4.67 17.84
C ASP A 195 -22.84 5.23 16.47
N HIS A 196 -22.14 4.79 15.42
CA HIS A 196 -22.36 5.30 14.06
C HIS A 196 -22.00 4.25 12.98
N ASP A 197 -22.71 4.25 11.85
CA ASP A 197 -22.53 3.34 10.69
C ASP A 197 -22.35 1.86 11.07
N GLY A 198 -23.17 1.39 12.04
CA GLY A 198 -23.04 0.03 12.53
C GLY A 198 -21.72 -0.25 13.24
N LYS A 199 -21.05 0.77 13.80
CA LYS A 199 -19.88 0.70 14.68
C LYS A 199 -20.16 1.31 16.04
N VAL A 200 -19.40 0.88 17.04
CA VAL A 200 -19.34 1.41 18.39
C VAL A 200 -17.90 1.84 18.63
N ASN A 201 -17.72 3.10 19.03
CA ASN A 201 -16.42 3.63 19.42
C ASN A 201 -16.45 3.93 20.92
N VAL A 202 -15.45 3.45 21.65
CA VAL A 202 -15.24 3.76 23.06
C VAL A 202 -13.93 4.54 23.17
N MET A 203 -14.00 5.78 23.65
CA MET A 203 -12.86 6.62 23.96
C MET A 203 -12.62 6.60 25.46
N ILE A 204 -11.40 6.32 25.88
CA ILE A 204 -10.95 6.43 27.26
C ILE A 204 -9.86 7.49 27.32
N LYS A 205 -10.04 8.51 28.17
CA LYS A 205 -9.06 9.58 28.41
C LYS A 205 -8.52 9.48 29.83
N ALA A 206 -7.23 9.66 29.99
CA ALA A 206 -6.56 9.76 31.29
C ALA A 206 -6.04 11.18 31.54
N ASP A 207 -6.02 11.61 32.79
CA ASP A 207 -5.35 12.85 33.18
C ASP A 207 -3.83 12.66 33.10
N GLY A 208 -3.21 13.20 32.05
CA GLY A 208 -1.77 13.11 31.77
C GLY A 208 -1.36 11.87 30.97
N ALA A 209 -0.05 11.69 30.83
CA ALA A 209 0.62 10.70 29.97
C ALA A 209 0.51 9.23 30.43
N GLN A 210 -0.59 8.80 31.04
CA GLN A 210 -0.75 7.44 31.58
C GLN A 210 -0.77 6.35 30.49
N PHE A 211 -1.05 6.71 29.23
CA PHE A 211 -1.13 5.78 28.11
C PHE A 211 0.03 5.90 27.10
N ASN A 212 1.10 6.65 27.42
CA ASN A 212 2.23 6.88 26.52
C ASN A 212 3.04 5.62 26.16
N ASP A 213 3.08 4.63 27.06
CA ASP A 213 3.94 3.45 26.98
C ASP A 213 3.07 2.16 26.98
N ILE A 214 2.10 2.10 26.07
CA ILE A 214 1.18 0.96 25.92
C ILE A 214 1.44 0.27 24.57
N ASP A 215 1.57 -1.05 24.60
CA ASP A 215 1.69 -1.89 23.41
C ASP A 215 0.32 -2.34 22.89
N GLU A 216 -0.56 -2.83 23.79
CA GLU A 216 -1.85 -3.43 23.44
C GLU A 216 -2.93 -3.06 24.46
N ALA A 217 -4.15 -2.80 24.00
CA ALA A 217 -5.31 -2.53 24.86
C ALA A 217 -6.59 -3.26 24.39
N TRP A 218 -7.42 -3.70 25.33
CA TRP A 218 -8.69 -4.40 25.13
C TRP A 218 -9.81 -3.72 25.93
N PHE A 219 -10.99 -3.66 25.34
CA PHE A 219 -12.22 -3.31 26.03
C PHE A 219 -13.14 -4.53 26.09
N PHE A 220 -13.44 -5.02 27.30
CA PHE A 220 -14.35 -6.13 27.54
C PHE A 220 -15.69 -5.58 28.04
N PRO A 221 -16.75 -5.53 27.21
CA PRO A 221 -18.06 -5.11 27.67
C PRO A 221 -18.60 -6.14 28.67
N VAL A 222 -19.36 -5.68 29.66
CA VAL A 222 -20.05 -6.60 30.59
C VAL A 222 -21.50 -6.89 30.16
N GLU A 223 -21.95 -6.20 29.13
CA GLU A 223 -23.31 -6.26 28.62
C GLU A 223 -23.42 -7.02 27.29
N ARG A 224 -24.53 -7.72 27.11
CA ARG A 224 -24.86 -8.41 25.85
C ARG A 224 -25.28 -7.39 24.77
N ARG A 225 -24.97 -7.72 23.51
CA ARG A 225 -25.45 -7.03 22.29
C ARG A 225 -24.93 -5.61 22.11
N ILE A 226 -23.72 -5.34 22.58
CA ILE A 226 -23.05 -4.05 22.39
C ILE A 226 -22.30 -4.05 21.04
N MET A 227 -21.35 -4.98 20.89
CA MET A 227 -20.46 -5.03 19.73
C MET A 227 -20.27 -6.47 19.24
N ARG A 228 -19.71 -6.61 18.03
CA ARG A 228 -19.15 -7.88 17.54
C ARG A 228 -17.71 -7.98 18.02
N TYR A 229 -17.30 -9.15 18.49
CA TYR A 229 -15.99 -9.31 19.11
C TYR A 229 -14.90 -9.80 18.13
N ALA A 230 -15.28 -10.34 16.96
CA ALA A 230 -14.35 -10.83 15.94
C ALA A 230 -14.70 -10.30 14.54
N PRO A 231 -13.74 -10.22 13.60
CA PRO A 231 -12.28 -10.39 13.76
C PRO A 231 -11.54 -9.06 13.99
N TYR A 232 -12.20 -7.93 13.80
CA TYR A 232 -11.54 -6.63 13.67
C TYR A 232 -11.90 -5.70 14.83
N ARG A 233 -10.90 -5.40 15.67
CA ARG A 233 -10.91 -4.26 16.59
C ARG A 233 -9.80 -3.33 16.15
N ASN A 234 -10.15 -2.06 15.95
CA ASN A 234 -9.15 -1.02 15.77
C ASN A 234 -8.92 -0.36 17.13
N VAL A 235 -7.68 -0.44 17.61
CA VAL A 235 -7.25 0.23 18.85
C VAL A 235 -6.34 1.37 18.45
N MET A 236 -6.70 2.59 18.85
CA MET A 236 -5.82 3.75 18.73
C MET A 236 -5.25 4.06 20.11
N LEU A 237 -3.94 4.30 20.15
CA LEU A 237 -3.22 4.73 21.33
C LEU A 237 -2.65 6.11 21.02
N ASP A 238 -3.19 7.13 21.67
CA ASP A 238 -2.83 8.54 21.49
C ASP A 238 -2.43 9.13 22.85
N GLY A 239 -1.37 8.56 23.44
CA GLY A 239 -0.64 9.01 24.64
C GLY A 239 -1.42 9.29 25.94
N GLU A 240 -2.42 10.16 25.87
CA GLU A 240 -3.40 10.45 26.91
C GLU A 240 -4.76 9.77 26.63
N ARG A 241 -4.94 9.15 25.45
CA ARG A 241 -6.22 8.56 25.02
C ARG A 241 -6.07 7.15 24.46
N ILE A 242 -7.08 6.30 24.71
CA ILE A 242 -7.26 4.99 24.09
C ILE A 242 -8.60 4.98 23.37
N GLN A 243 -8.61 4.70 22.08
CA GLN A 243 -9.84 4.43 21.32
C GLN A 243 -9.98 2.95 21.04
N VAL A 244 -11.17 2.40 21.28
CA VAL A 244 -11.56 1.08 20.82
C VAL A 244 -12.74 1.20 19.87
N SER A 245 -12.52 0.89 18.60
CA SER A 245 -13.55 0.88 17.56
C SER A 245 -13.86 -0.53 17.10
N THR A 246 -15.15 -0.87 16.99
CA THR A 246 -15.61 -2.19 16.53
C THR A 246 -17.04 -2.13 15.95
N GLU A 247 -17.48 -3.18 15.26
CA GLU A 247 -18.84 -3.26 14.70
C GLU A 247 -19.90 -3.41 15.81
N GLN A 248 -21.06 -2.79 15.62
CA GLN A 248 -22.26 -3.00 16.42
C GLN A 248 -22.75 -4.43 16.30
N HIS A 249 -23.22 -4.97 17.41
CA HIS A 249 -23.96 -6.21 17.37
C HIS A 249 -25.27 -6.01 16.56
N ARG A 250 -25.70 -7.01 15.77
CA ARG A 250 -26.92 -6.94 14.92
C ARG A 250 -28.22 -6.51 15.65
N ARG A 251 -28.24 -6.62 16.98
CA ARG A 251 -29.36 -6.25 17.86
C ARG A 251 -28.96 -5.14 18.85
N TYR A 252 -28.09 -4.25 18.44
CA TYR A 252 -27.68 -3.08 19.20
C TYR A 252 -28.90 -2.18 19.49
N ASP A 253 -28.86 -1.50 20.64
CA ASP A 253 -29.90 -0.57 21.07
C ASP A 253 -29.35 0.86 21.04
N GLY A 254 -29.72 1.63 20.02
CA GLY A 254 -29.27 3.01 19.84
C GLY A 254 -29.87 4.02 20.82
N SER A 255 -30.75 3.60 21.74
CA SER A 255 -31.30 4.47 22.80
C SER A 255 -30.43 4.52 24.07
N ARG A 256 -29.31 3.77 24.08
CA ARG A 256 -28.39 3.69 25.22
C ARG A 256 -27.73 5.04 25.50
N THR A 257 -27.55 5.34 26.78
CA THR A 257 -26.84 6.54 27.27
C THR A 257 -25.58 6.20 28.06
N THR A 258 -25.47 4.97 28.55
CA THR A 258 -24.33 4.45 29.30
C THR A 258 -23.92 3.06 28.81
N MET A 259 -22.65 2.72 29.00
CA MET A 259 -22.08 1.41 28.68
C MET A 259 -21.06 1.02 29.75
N GLU A 260 -21.22 -0.17 30.33
CA GLU A 260 -20.27 -0.72 31.29
C GLU A 260 -19.28 -1.68 30.61
N GLY A 261 -18.02 -1.66 31.04
CA GLY A 261 -16.99 -2.55 30.54
C GLY A 261 -15.72 -2.53 31.36
N LEU A 262 -14.73 -3.28 30.92
CA LEU A 262 -13.39 -3.34 31.50
C LEU A 262 -12.38 -2.91 30.43
N LEU A 263 -11.56 -1.90 30.72
CA LEU A 263 -10.35 -1.64 29.96
C LEU A 263 -9.21 -2.49 30.54
N SER A 264 -8.51 -3.22 29.70
CA SER A 264 -7.26 -3.90 30.03
C SER A 264 -6.19 -3.48 29.05
N PHE A 265 -4.95 -3.30 29.48
CA PHE A 265 -3.83 -3.01 28.58
C PHE A 265 -2.51 -3.55 29.13
N VAL A 266 -1.55 -3.73 28.23
CA VAL A 266 -0.18 -4.15 28.53
C VAL A 266 0.75 -2.96 28.32
N ASP A 267 1.49 -2.60 29.36
CA ASP A 267 2.55 -1.58 29.28
C ASP A 267 3.82 -2.13 28.59
N ASP A 268 4.72 -1.24 28.17
CA ASP A 268 6.03 -1.60 27.56
C ASP A 268 6.89 -2.55 28.42
N ALA A 269 6.64 -2.62 29.73
CA ALA A 269 7.32 -3.53 30.64
C ALA A 269 6.67 -4.91 30.71
N GLY A 270 5.58 -5.13 29.97
CA GLY A 270 4.80 -6.36 29.92
C GLY A 270 3.84 -6.55 31.09
N ASN A 271 3.56 -5.52 31.89
CA ASN A 271 2.60 -5.62 32.98
C ASN A 271 1.18 -5.38 32.46
N LEU A 272 0.29 -6.29 32.82
CA LEU A 272 -1.13 -6.20 32.53
C LEU A 272 -1.82 -5.32 33.59
N GLN A 273 -2.51 -4.27 33.17
CA GLN A 273 -3.33 -3.42 34.02
C GLN A 273 -4.78 -3.44 33.55
N ALA A 274 -5.73 -3.27 34.47
CA ALA A 274 -7.13 -3.17 34.11
C ALA A 274 -7.96 -2.27 35.03
N PHE A 275 -8.98 -1.66 34.46
CA PHE A 275 -9.86 -0.66 35.07
C PHE A 275 -11.31 -0.94 34.66
N ASP A 276 -12.20 -1.03 35.64
CA ASP A 276 -13.64 -1.08 35.38
C ASP A 276 -14.12 0.30 34.91
N LEU A 277 -14.93 0.38 33.86
CA LEU A 277 -15.34 1.63 33.24
C LEU A 277 -16.86 1.76 33.15
N THR A 278 -17.33 3.00 33.24
CA THR A 278 -18.68 3.41 32.87
C THR A 278 -18.58 4.52 31.82
N ALA A 279 -18.83 4.18 30.56
CA ALA A 279 -18.75 5.11 29.44
C ALA A 279 -20.10 5.82 29.23
N SER A 280 -20.08 7.15 29.09
CA SER A 280 -21.26 7.96 28.73
C SER A 280 -21.35 8.21 27.22
N ARG A 281 -22.58 8.26 26.67
CA ARG A 281 -22.76 8.59 25.26
C ARG A 281 -22.39 10.05 25.00
N SER A 282 -21.60 10.30 23.95
CA SER A 282 -21.17 11.65 23.59
C SER A 282 -21.81 12.12 22.29
N PRO A 283 -22.12 13.43 22.17
CA PRO A 283 -22.64 14.02 20.94
C PRO A 283 -21.55 14.32 19.90
N VAL A 284 -20.27 14.26 20.29
CA VAL A 284 -19.14 14.46 19.37
C VAL A 284 -18.98 13.20 18.51
N ALA A 285 -18.72 13.40 17.23
CA ALA A 285 -18.34 12.33 16.33
C ALA A 285 -16.80 12.28 16.28
N TRP A 286 -16.22 11.12 16.51
CA TRP A 286 -14.77 10.98 16.37
C TRP A 286 -14.42 9.58 15.90
N ASP A 287 -13.40 9.53 15.05
CA ASP A 287 -12.67 8.33 14.68
C ASP A 287 -11.16 8.54 14.87
N ASN A 288 -10.32 7.65 14.32
CA ASN A 288 -8.87 7.76 14.39
C ASN A 288 -8.27 8.79 13.42
N SER A 289 -9.09 9.50 12.65
CA SER A 289 -8.69 10.39 11.57
C SER A 289 -9.21 11.82 11.73
N ILE A 290 -10.33 12.03 12.42
CA ILE A 290 -10.93 13.36 12.62
C ILE A 290 -11.90 13.41 13.81
N GLU A 291 -11.91 14.55 14.51
CA GLU A 291 -12.99 14.92 15.45
C GLU A 291 -13.97 15.88 14.77
N VAL A 292 -15.27 15.64 14.95
CA VAL A 292 -16.35 16.42 14.36
C VAL A 292 -17.42 16.76 15.40
N GLU A 293 -17.69 18.06 15.56
CA GLU A 293 -18.61 18.58 16.58
C GLU A 293 -19.49 19.70 16.05
N LEU A 294 -20.72 19.79 16.55
CA LEU A 294 -21.61 20.93 16.29
C LEU A 294 -21.53 21.92 17.46
N LEU A 295 -20.98 23.10 17.19
CA LEU A 295 -20.80 24.18 18.16
C LEU A 295 -21.79 25.32 17.93
N SER A 296 -22.02 26.13 18.97
CA SER A 296 -22.73 27.40 18.86
C SER A 296 -21.81 28.56 19.25
N GLU A 297 -21.99 29.70 18.56
CA GLU A 297 -21.31 30.95 18.90
C GLU A 297 -21.83 31.56 20.22
N THR A 298 -23.06 31.20 20.61
CA THR A 298 -23.73 31.73 21.80
C THR A 298 -24.17 30.61 22.74
N THR A 299 -24.18 30.89 24.04
CA THR A 299 -24.66 29.94 25.06
C THR A 299 -26.19 29.86 25.13
N ASN A 300 -26.89 30.73 24.42
CA ASN A 300 -28.34 30.81 24.33
C ASN A 300 -28.79 31.21 22.91
N ILE A 301 -30.08 31.05 22.59
CA ILE A 301 -30.65 31.46 21.31
C ILE A 301 -31.83 32.42 21.52
N VAL A 302 -31.91 33.47 20.70
CA VAL A 302 -32.98 34.48 20.77
C VAL A 302 -33.94 34.32 19.58
N PRO A 303 -35.22 34.03 19.80
CA PRO A 303 -36.21 33.90 18.73
C PRO A 303 -36.31 35.16 17.86
N GLY A 304 -36.28 35.00 16.54
CA GLY A 304 -36.32 36.10 15.57
C GLY A 304 -34.97 36.76 15.27
N GLU A 305 -33.90 36.43 16.00
CA GLU A 305 -32.53 36.87 15.69
C GLU A 305 -31.73 35.71 15.07
N THR A 306 -30.78 36.06 14.18
CA THR A 306 -29.88 35.08 13.57
C THR A 306 -28.73 34.76 14.53
N THR A 307 -28.55 33.48 14.81
CA THR A 307 -27.45 32.91 15.61
C THR A 307 -26.59 32.02 14.71
N TRP A 308 -25.29 31.94 14.98
CA TRP A 308 -24.39 31.07 14.22
C TRP A 308 -24.14 29.75 14.94
N LEU A 309 -24.33 28.66 14.21
CA LEU A 309 -23.77 27.35 14.54
C LEU A 309 -22.51 27.12 13.71
N GLY A 310 -21.64 26.23 14.15
CA GLY A 310 -20.42 25.89 13.43
C GLY A 310 -20.17 24.39 13.50
N LEU A 311 -19.92 23.77 12.35
CA LEU A 311 -19.39 22.41 12.32
C LEU A 311 -17.88 22.49 12.46
N ARG A 312 -17.36 22.04 13.59
CA ARG A 312 -15.92 21.92 13.85
C ARG A 312 -15.43 20.61 13.23
N LEU A 313 -14.38 20.70 12.43
CA LEU A 313 -13.68 19.58 11.82
C LEU A 313 -12.22 19.69 12.23
N ASP A 314 -11.71 18.73 12.98
CA ASP A 314 -10.34 18.72 13.52
C ASP A 314 -9.62 17.43 13.07
N PRO A 315 -9.00 17.43 11.87
CA PRO A 315 -8.27 16.27 11.36
C PRO A 315 -7.05 15.94 12.22
N ALA A 316 -6.80 14.64 12.42
CA ALA A 316 -5.59 14.17 13.08
C ALA A 316 -4.33 14.49 12.24
N GLU A 317 -3.14 14.41 12.86
CA GLU A 317 -1.88 14.67 12.16
C GLU A 317 -1.76 13.79 10.89
N HIS A 318 -1.38 14.41 9.76
CA HIS A 318 -1.31 13.81 8.41
C HIS A 318 -2.66 13.52 7.71
N TRP A 319 -3.79 13.76 8.37
CA TRP A 319 -5.11 13.67 7.75
C TRP A 319 -5.60 15.03 7.27
N HIS A 320 -6.47 15.04 6.26
CA HIS A 320 -7.14 16.24 5.79
C HIS A 320 -8.60 15.99 5.46
N THR A 321 -9.42 17.03 5.59
CA THR A 321 -10.80 17.07 5.09
C THR A 321 -10.92 18.03 3.91
N TYR A 322 -12.11 18.15 3.33
CA TYR A 322 -12.30 18.74 2.02
C TYR A 322 -13.09 20.04 2.02
N TRP A 323 -12.78 20.86 1.02
CA TRP A 323 -13.55 22.03 0.67
C TRP A 323 -14.79 21.68 -0.16
N LYS A 324 -15.70 22.65 -0.40
CA LYS A 324 -16.91 22.49 -1.23
C LYS A 324 -16.65 21.82 -2.59
N MET A 325 -15.46 22.02 -3.17
CA MET A 325 -14.96 21.26 -4.31
C MET A 325 -13.61 20.65 -3.96
N GLY A 326 -13.59 19.37 -3.56
CA GLY A 326 -12.43 18.70 -2.96
C GLY A 326 -11.23 18.38 -3.86
N GLY A 327 -11.18 18.87 -5.09
CA GLY A 327 -10.09 18.61 -6.05
C GLY A 327 -10.26 17.32 -6.85
N ASP A 328 -9.19 16.53 -6.97
CA ASP A 328 -9.17 15.32 -7.82
C ASP A 328 -9.98 14.15 -7.23
N SER A 329 -9.96 13.94 -5.91
CA SER A 329 -10.62 12.80 -5.26
C SER A 329 -11.57 13.15 -4.09
N GLY A 330 -11.60 14.41 -3.65
CA GLY A 330 -12.40 14.84 -2.50
C GLY A 330 -13.90 15.04 -2.74
N GLU A 331 -14.70 14.75 -1.71
CA GLU A 331 -16.12 15.13 -1.62
C GLU A 331 -16.35 16.08 -0.45
N PRO A 332 -17.27 17.04 -0.58
CA PRO A 332 -17.45 18.08 0.41
C PRO A 332 -18.28 17.61 1.61
N THR A 333 -18.00 18.21 2.76
CA THR A 333 -18.84 18.10 3.94
C THR A 333 -20.24 18.65 3.68
N SER A 334 -21.26 17.95 4.19
CA SER A 334 -22.67 18.34 4.07
C SER A 334 -23.43 18.16 5.38
N LEU A 335 -24.41 19.03 5.60
CA LEU A 335 -25.30 19.01 6.77
C LEU A 335 -26.74 18.86 6.29
N ASN A 336 -27.24 17.63 6.37
CA ASN A 336 -28.54 17.23 5.83
C ASN A 336 -29.51 16.88 6.96
N GLU A 337 -30.80 16.77 6.63
CA GLU A 337 -31.82 16.26 7.56
C GLU A 337 -31.90 17.00 8.91
N TRP A 338 -31.88 18.34 8.86
CA TRP A 338 -32.07 19.18 10.04
C TRP A 338 -33.38 18.90 10.75
N GLU A 339 -33.30 18.57 12.03
CA GLU A 339 -34.39 18.50 12.99
C GLU A 339 -34.37 19.77 13.85
N ALA A 340 -35.34 20.64 13.63
CA ALA A 340 -35.48 21.93 14.32
C ALA A 340 -36.97 22.28 14.46
N PRO A 341 -37.35 23.21 15.34
CA PRO A 341 -38.73 23.69 15.46
C PRO A 341 -39.31 24.16 14.13
N GLU A 342 -40.61 23.94 13.91
CA GLU A 342 -41.30 24.36 12.70
C GLU A 342 -41.15 25.87 12.47
N GLY A 343 -40.73 26.26 11.25
CA GLY A 343 -40.48 27.66 10.89
C GLY A 343 -39.05 28.16 11.12
N THR A 344 -38.16 27.32 11.64
CA THR A 344 -36.71 27.62 11.74
C THR A 344 -36.08 27.74 10.35
N GLN A 345 -35.28 28.79 10.13
CA GLN A 345 -34.53 29.00 8.90
C GLN A 345 -33.08 28.60 9.12
N ILE A 346 -32.59 27.65 8.31
CA ILE A 346 -31.19 27.20 8.29
C ILE A 346 -30.54 27.74 7.01
N GLY A 347 -29.42 28.43 7.16
CA GLY A 347 -28.62 28.97 6.07
C GLY A 347 -27.71 27.93 5.41
N GLU A 348 -26.98 28.35 4.38
CA GLU A 348 -25.95 27.52 3.75
C GLU A 348 -24.63 27.57 4.53
N ILE A 349 -23.84 26.50 4.38
CA ILE A 349 -22.48 26.42 4.94
C ILE A 349 -21.63 27.55 4.36
N GLN A 350 -21.02 28.34 5.24
CA GLN A 350 -20.00 29.31 4.87
C GLN A 350 -18.64 28.61 4.84
N TRP A 351 -17.93 28.74 3.73
CA TRP A 351 -16.68 28.01 3.49
C TRP A 351 -15.46 28.92 3.65
N PRO A 352 -14.61 28.70 4.66
CA PRO A 352 -13.28 29.31 4.72
C PRO A 352 -12.44 28.98 3.48
N ALA A 353 -11.44 29.80 3.18
CA ALA A 353 -10.55 29.59 2.03
C ALA A 353 -9.79 28.25 2.12
N PRO A 354 -9.80 27.41 1.08
CA PRO A 354 -9.17 26.08 1.12
C PRO A 354 -7.65 26.14 0.97
N HIS A 355 -6.97 25.05 1.32
CA HIS A 355 -5.56 24.80 1.04
C HIS A 355 -5.38 23.94 -0.21
N TRP A 356 -4.22 24.09 -0.85
CA TRP A 356 -3.81 23.30 -2.01
C TRP A 356 -2.97 22.13 -1.52
N LEU A 357 -3.52 20.91 -1.57
CA LEU A 357 -2.95 19.72 -0.92
C LEU A 357 -2.39 18.73 -1.97
N PRO A 358 -1.08 18.77 -2.28
CA PRO A 358 -0.47 17.86 -3.24
C PRO A 358 -0.11 16.50 -2.63
N PHE A 359 -0.44 15.41 -3.32
CA PHE A 359 0.04 14.07 -2.97
C PHE A 359 1.41 13.83 -3.60
N TYR A 360 2.49 13.96 -2.82
CA TYR A 360 3.86 13.98 -3.34
C TYR A 360 4.29 12.73 -4.16
N ASP A 361 3.63 11.59 -3.96
CA ASP A 361 3.90 10.34 -4.70
C ASP A 361 2.99 10.13 -5.92
N THR A 362 2.04 11.05 -6.17
CA THR A 362 1.10 10.97 -7.30
C THR A 362 0.98 12.32 -8.05
N ASP A 363 0.21 12.33 -9.14
CA ASP A 363 -0.13 13.58 -9.86
C ASP A 363 -1.42 14.24 -9.31
N LEU A 364 -1.94 13.77 -8.16
CA LEU A 364 -3.22 14.20 -7.60
C LEU A 364 -3.05 15.41 -6.67
N VAL A 365 -3.99 16.34 -6.73
CA VAL A 365 -4.10 17.44 -5.78
C VAL A 365 -5.53 17.58 -5.32
N ASN A 366 -5.68 17.71 -4.01
CA ASN A 366 -6.95 17.94 -3.35
C ASN A 366 -7.05 19.36 -2.79
N PHE A 367 -8.28 19.82 -2.59
CA PHE A 367 -8.57 21.13 -2.01
C PHE A 367 -9.30 20.94 -0.69
N GLY A 368 -8.72 21.43 0.39
CA GLY A 368 -9.18 21.02 1.70
C GLY A 368 -8.49 21.73 2.86
N TYR A 369 -8.51 21.06 4.01
CA TYR A 369 -8.03 21.55 5.29
C TYR A 369 -7.27 20.41 6.00
N GLU A 370 -6.00 20.64 6.31
CA GLU A 370 -5.15 19.74 7.13
C GLU A 370 -5.19 20.12 8.62
N GLU A 371 -5.64 21.34 8.93
CA GLU A 371 -5.75 21.88 10.28
C GLU A 371 -7.23 22.01 10.68
N GLU A 372 -7.47 22.30 11.97
CA GLU A 372 -8.78 22.58 12.53
C GLU A 372 -9.51 23.66 11.72
N VAL A 373 -10.73 23.35 11.28
CA VAL A 373 -11.59 24.28 10.54
C VAL A 373 -13.01 24.28 11.11
N LEU A 374 -13.57 25.47 11.26
CA LEU A 374 -14.98 25.66 11.61
C LEU A 374 -15.76 26.07 10.35
N LEU A 375 -16.87 25.39 10.07
CA LEU A 375 -17.78 25.69 8.97
C LEU A 375 -19.07 26.34 9.51
N PRO A 376 -19.23 27.68 9.43
CA PRO A 376 -20.36 28.38 10.03
C PRO A 376 -21.66 28.20 9.25
N VAL A 377 -22.79 28.10 9.96
CA VAL A 377 -24.15 28.02 9.44
C VAL A 377 -25.06 28.97 10.22
N ALA A 378 -25.74 29.86 9.50
CA ALA A 378 -26.71 30.77 10.11
C ALA A 378 -28.01 30.04 10.47
N VAL A 379 -28.51 30.23 11.68
CA VAL A 379 -29.78 29.65 12.16
C VAL A 379 -30.66 30.77 12.72
N THR A 380 -31.91 30.84 12.27
CA THR A 380 -32.88 31.83 12.77
C THR A 380 -34.17 31.13 13.20
N LEU A 381 -34.48 31.18 14.49
CA LEU A 381 -35.73 30.66 15.04
C LEU A 381 -36.90 31.60 14.72
N PRO A 382 -38.14 31.06 14.61
CA PRO A 382 -39.32 31.89 14.41
C PRO A 382 -39.58 32.77 15.64
N ALA A 383 -39.93 34.04 15.42
CA ALA A 383 -40.05 35.04 16.49
C ALA A 383 -41.15 34.74 17.53
N ASP A 384 -42.08 33.83 17.23
CA ASP A 384 -43.15 33.36 18.10
C ASP A 384 -42.84 32.03 18.82
N PHE A 385 -41.60 31.51 18.71
CA PHE A 385 -41.17 30.34 19.48
C PHE A 385 -41.28 30.59 20.99
N SER A 386 -41.91 29.66 21.71
CA SER A 386 -42.25 29.82 23.13
C SER A 386 -41.71 28.71 24.05
N GLY A 387 -40.72 27.94 23.60
CA GLY A 387 -40.05 26.93 24.41
C GLY A 387 -38.99 27.53 25.34
N ASP A 388 -38.67 26.85 26.45
CA ASP A 388 -37.60 27.27 27.37
C ASP A 388 -36.20 26.87 26.83
N GLN A 389 -36.14 25.83 26.00
CA GLN A 389 -34.95 25.32 25.33
C GLN A 389 -35.32 24.89 23.91
N VAL A 390 -34.32 24.87 23.03
CA VAL A 390 -34.41 24.29 21.69
C VAL A 390 -33.35 23.21 21.53
N GLU A 391 -33.72 22.11 20.91
CA GLU A 391 -32.79 21.11 20.42
C GLU A 391 -32.70 21.27 18.90
N LEU A 392 -31.47 21.34 18.39
CA LEU A 392 -31.16 21.41 16.97
C LEU A 392 -30.28 20.20 16.65
N SER A 393 -30.68 19.42 15.65
CA SER A 393 -29.94 18.22 15.23
C SER A 393 -29.80 18.19 13.71
N THR A 394 -28.69 17.66 13.22
CA THR A 394 -28.41 17.51 11.78
C THR A 394 -27.63 16.23 11.53
N LEU A 395 -27.84 15.61 10.36
CA LEU A 395 -26.99 14.55 9.86
C LEU A 395 -25.80 15.18 9.12
N ALA A 396 -24.63 15.17 9.75
CA ALA A 396 -23.38 15.61 9.15
C ALA A 396 -22.74 14.47 8.38
N TYR A 397 -22.28 14.73 7.16
CA TYR A 397 -21.46 13.83 6.35
C TYR A 397 -20.16 14.54 5.99
N TRP A 398 -19.02 13.89 6.17
CA TRP A 398 -17.70 14.42 5.85
C TRP A 398 -16.82 13.32 5.23
N ASN A 399 -15.76 13.73 4.53
CA ASN A 399 -14.69 12.83 4.11
C ASN A 399 -13.37 13.30 4.74
N VAL A 400 -12.57 12.35 5.19
CA VAL A 400 -11.22 12.59 5.73
C VAL A 400 -10.23 11.61 5.09
N CYS A 401 -9.04 12.10 4.72
CA CYS A 401 -8.05 11.29 4.00
C CYS A 401 -6.63 11.51 4.49
N ASP A 402 -5.86 10.42 4.50
CA ASP A 402 -4.41 10.41 4.35
C ASP A 402 -4.13 9.79 2.97
N GLN A 403 -3.66 8.54 2.90
CA GLN A 403 -3.52 7.78 1.65
C GLN A 403 -4.86 7.22 1.15
N ILE A 404 -5.77 6.95 2.08
CA ILE A 404 -7.10 6.41 1.84
C ILE A 404 -8.12 7.39 2.37
N CYS A 405 -9.22 7.54 1.64
CA CYS A 405 -10.34 8.38 2.03
C CYS A 405 -11.41 7.60 2.76
N ILE A 406 -11.73 8.05 3.97
CA ILE A 406 -12.74 7.47 4.85
C ILE A 406 -13.93 8.44 4.89
N PRO A 407 -15.12 8.00 4.43
CA PRO A 407 -16.34 8.75 4.66
C PRO A 407 -16.79 8.57 6.10
N GLY A 408 -17.19 9.67 6.73
CA GLY A 408 -17.83 9.71 8.04
C GLY A 408 -19.21 10.35 7.95
N GLU A 409 -20.14 9.86 8.74
CA GLU A 409 -21.44 10.46 8.93
C GLU A 409 -21.74 10.49 10.45
N GLN A 410 -22.56 11.41 10.94
CA GLN A 410 -23.10 11.33 12.31
C GLN A 410 -24.27 12.30 12.46
N ARG A 411 -25.28 11.90 13.24
CA ARG A 411 -26.29 12.84 13.71
C ARG A 411 -25.72 13.61 14.90
N LEU A 412 -25.40 14.88 14.68
CA LEU A 412 -24.91 15.81 15.69
C LEU A 412 -26.10 16.59 16.25
N ASN A 413 -26.11 16.84 17.56
CA ASN A 413 -27.15 17.63 18.21
C ASN A 413 -26.54 18.67 19.15
N ILE A 414 -27.30 19.74 19.36
CA ILE A 414 -27.00 20.78 20.34
C ILE A 414 -28.30 21.25 20.97
N THR A 415 -28.28 21.44 22.29
CA THR A 415 -29.41 21.98 23.04
C THR A 415 -29.05 23.35 23.60
N LEU A 416 -29.81 24.37 23.22
CA LEU A 416 -29.59 25.76 23.63
C LEU A 416 -30.79 26.28 24.44
N PRO A 417 -30.57 26.95 25.58
CA PRO A 417 -31.63 27.67 26.28
C PRO A 417 -32.12 28.88 25.48
N VAL A 418 -33.41 29.18 25.58
CA VAL A 418 -34.01 30.36 24.94
C VAL A 418 -33.79 31.59 25.80
N GLY A 419 -33.11 32.59 25.21
CA GLY A 419 -32.77 33.85 25.86
C GLY A 419 -33.56 35.04 25.32
N THR A 420 -33.36 36.20 25.95
CA THR A 420 -33.86 37.51 25.44
C THR A 420 -32.77 38.39 24.86
N VAL A 421 -31.51 38.04 25.09
CA VAL A 421 -30.31 38.72 24.61
C VAL A 421 -29.29 37.63 24.26
N PRO A 422 -28.62 37.68 23.10
CA PRO A 422 -27.60 36.71 22.76
C PRO A 422 -26.37 36.87 23.67
N GLU A 423 -25.91 35.78 24.26
CA GLU A 423 -24.73 35.70 25.11
C GLU A 423 -23.64 34.90 24.39
N LEU A 424 -22.53 35.53 24.03
CA LEU A 424 -21.42 34.86 23.35
C LEU A 424 -20.76 33.82 24.25
N ASP A 425 -20.42 32.67 23.69
CA ASP A 425 -19.67 31.64 24.39
C ASP A 425 -18.16 31.93 24.30
N ALA A 426 -17.53 32.19 25.45
CA ALA A 426 -16.11 32.45 25.54
C ALA A 426 -15.24 31.26 25.10
N GLY A 427 -15.78 30.04 25.12
CA GLY A 427 -15.08 28.82 24.68
C GLY A 427 -14.97 28.69 23.16
N THR A 428 -15.96 29.18 22.41
CA THR A 428 -16.05 28.99 20.96
C THR A 428 -15.80 30.27 20.15
N GLN A 429 -15.87 31.45 20.79
CA GLN A 429 -15.80 32.73 20.10
C GLN A 429 -14.58 32.88 19.18
N ALA A 430 -13.40 32.44 19.63
CA ALA A 430 -12.16 32.56 18.83
C ALA A 430 -12.25 31.79 17.51
N LEU A 431 -12.82 30.57 17.52
CA LEU A 431 -13.00 29.74 16.32
C LEU A 431 -13.95 30.40 15.31
N PHE A 432 -15.03 31.03 15.78
CA PHE A 432 -15.95 31.75 14.91
C PHE A 432 -15.34 33.03 14.34
N ASP A 433 -14.53 33.74 15.11
CA ASP A 433 -13.81 34.93 14.65
C ASP A 433 -12.80 34.56 13.55
N GLU A 434 -11.99 33.52 13.77
CA GLU A 434 -11.02 33.01 12.80
C GLU A 434 -11.69 32.51 11.51
N ALA A 435 -12.76 31.72 11.64
CA ALA A 435 -13.51 31.24 10.49
C ALA A 435 -14.08 32.41 9.65
N ARG A 436 -14.58 33.46 10.32
CA ARG A 436 -15.11 34.66 9.63
C ARG A 436 -14.03 35.44 8.89
N GLU A 437 -12.82 35.54 9.45
CA GLU A 437 -11.68 36.18 8.77
C GLU A 437 -11.18 35.39 7.56
N ALA A 438 -11.30 34.05 7.60
CA ALA A 438 -10.89 33.16 6.52
C ALA A 438 -11.93 33.00 5.39
N ILE A 439 -13.17 33.49 5.55
CA ILE A 439 -14.19 33.47 4.49
C ILE A 439 -13.77 34.41 3.34
N PRO A 440 -13.76 33.93 2.08
CA PRO A 440 -13.42 34.76 0.92
C PRO A 440 -14.33 35.98 0.76
N SER A 441 -13.73 37.15 0.48
CA SER A 441 -14.50 38.39 0.24
C SER A 441 -15.14 38.38 -1.16
N THR A 442 -16.41 38.75 -1.24
CA THR A 442 -17.14 38.95 -2.51
C THR A 442 -17.09 40.40 -3.01
N ASP A 443 -16.70 41.36 -2.17
CA ASP A 443 -16.59 42.78 -2.53
C ASP A 443 -15.16 43.09 -2.99
N HIS A 444 -14.89 42.85 -4.28
CA HIS A 444 -13.59 43.14 -4.89
C HIS A 444 -13.70 43.70 -6.32
N GLY A 445 -12.71 44.52 -6.71
CA GLY A 445 -12.61 45.13 -8.05
C GLY A 445 -11.84 44.30 -9.08
N ILE A 446 -11.48 43.05 -8.77
CA ILE A 446 -10.66 42.17 -9.62
C ILE A 446 -11.50 41.56 -10.75
N ARG A 447 -11.02 41.65 -11.99
CA ARG A 447 -11.63 40.99 -13.16
C ARG A 447 -10.90 39.70 -13.48
N SER A 448 -11.63 38.62 -13.72
CA SER A 448 -11.08 37.34 -14.15
C SER A 448 -11.28 37.11 -15.66
N MET A 449 -10.33 36.42 -16.27
CA MET A 449 -10.33 35.99 -17.66
C MET A 449 -9.82 34.56 -17.74
N ILE A 450 -10.37 33.76 -18.65
CA ILE A 450 -9.88 32.40 -18.92
C ILE A 450 -9.51 32.27 -20.40
N ALA A 451 -8.40 31.61 -20.68
CA ALA A 451 -7.97 31.27 -22.03
C ALA A 451 -7.47 29.82 -22.09
N VAL A 452 -7.85 29.10 -23.15
CA VAL A 452 -7.41 27.73 -23.41
C VAL A 452 -6.55 27.71 -24.67
N ALA A 453 -5.34 27.17 -24.57
CA ALA A 453 -4.40 27.08 -25.68
C ALA A 453 -3.67 25.73 -25.66
N GLY A 454 -3.98 24.86 -26.62
CA GLY A 454 -3.42 23.50 -26.66
C GLY A 454 -3.85 22.72 -25.43
N GLU A 455 -2.88 22.16 -24.69
CA GLU A 455 -3.10 21.41 -23.43
C GLU A 455 -2.98 22.29 -22.17
N ARG A 456 -3.02 23.63 -22.30
CA ARG A 456 -2.90 24.57 -21.17
C ARG A 456 -4.15 25.42 -21.00
N VAL A 457 -4.50 25.67 -19.75
CA VAL A 457 -5.56 26.58 -19.33
C VAL A 457 -4.91 27.71 -18.54
N SER A 458 -5.11 28.94 -18.95
CA SER A 458 -4.57 30.13 -18.30
C SER A 458 -5.70 30.97 -17.74
N LEU A 459 -5.60 31.31 -16.46
CA LEU A 459 -6.49 32.18 -15.71
C LEU A 459 -5.77 33.50 -15.48
N GLY A 460 -6.32 34.60 -15.97
CA GLY A 460 -5.80 35.94 -15.79
C GLY A 460 -6.68 36.74 -14.83
N PHE A 461 -6.07 37.50 -13.95
CA PHE A 461 -6.74 38.36 -12.98
C PHE A 461 -6.18 39.77 -13.08
N GLU A 462 -7.05 40.77 -13.29
CA GLU A 462 -6.67 42.17 -13.43
C GLU A 462 -7.35 43.01 -12.35
N ALA A 463 -6.55 43.73 -11.57
CA ALA A 463 -7.00 44.68 -10.57
C ALA A 463 -6.82 46.13 -11.06
N SER A 464 -7.57 47.06 -10.45
CA SER A 464 -7.42 48.50 -10.75
C SER A 464 -6.18 49.12 -10.09
N ASP A 465 -5.75 48.55 -8.96
CA ASP A 465 -4.59 48.94 -8.17
C ASP A 465 -3.56 47.79 -8.14
N PRO A 466 -2.27 48.05 -7.88
CA PRO A 466 -1.22 47.03 -7.87
C PRO A 466 -1.25 46.18 -6.58
N ILE A 467 -2.38 45.50 -6.33
CA ILE A 467 -2.61 44.72 -5.12
C ILE A 467 -1.80 43.41 -5.09
N PHE A 468 -1.26 42.96 -6.23
CA PHE A 468 -0.55 41.69 -6.32
C PHE A 468 0.94 41.79 -5.96
N ASP A 469 1.50 42.99 -5.81
CA ASP A 469 2.93 43.21 -5.54
C ASP A 469 3.36 42.74 -4.14
N ASP A 470 2.43 42.66 -3.19
CA ASP A 470 2.68 42.25 -1.81
C ASP A 470 2.60 40.72 -1.60
N TYR A 471 2.31 39.96 -2.66
CA TYR A 471 2.10 38.51 -2.63
C TYR A 471 3.14 37.79 -3.48
N SER A 472 3.53 36.59 -3.06
CA SER A 472 4.51 35.75 -3.75
C SER A 472 3.87 34.54 -4.42
N GLU A 473 2.73 34.08 -3.92
CA GLU A 473 2.01 32.91 -4.44
C GLU A 473 0.53 33.21 -4.67
N ALA A 474 -0.06 32.47 -5.61
CA ALA A 474 -1.49 32.56 -5.91
C ALA A 474 -2.08 31.21 -6.32
N TYR A 475 -3.30 30.95 -5.85
CA TYR A 475 -4.03 29.72 -6.09
C TYR A 475 -5.44 30.05 -6.55
N PHE A 476 -5.93 29.35 -7.57
CA PHE A 476 -7.33 29.46 -7.97
C PHE A 476 -8.03 28.12 -7.76
N PHE A 477 -9.07 28.14 -6.93
CA PHE A 477 -9.88 26.99 -6.56
C PHE A 477 -11.23 27.08 -7.29
N PRO A 478 -11.41 26.36 -8.41
CA PRO A 478 -12.68 26.38 -9.13
C PRO A 478 -13.78 25.68 -8.34
N ASP A 479 -14.98 26.26 -8.36
CA ASP A 479 -16.18 25.65 -7.76
C ASP A 479 -16.68 24.43 -8.56
N GLN A 480 -16.26 24.34 -9.83
CA GLN A 480 -16.68 23.31 -10.76
C GLN A 480 -15.53 22.36 -11.11
N ARG A 481 -15.84 21.06 -11.14
CA ARG A 481 -14.92 20.04 -11.68
C ARG A 481 -14.72 20.25 -13.18
N ARG A 482 -13.56 19.83 -13.71
CA ARG A 482 -13.21 19.84 -15.15
C ARG A 482 -12.91 21.22 -15.76
N ILE A 483 -12.52 22.20 -14.93
CA ILE A 483 -12.00 23.50 -15.38
C ILE A 483 -10.48 23.46 -15.55
N ILE A 484 -9.75 23.01 -14.53
CA ILE A 484 -8.29 22.85 -14.54
C ILE A 484 -7.93 21.39 -14.22
N LYS A 485 -6.72 20.96 -14.59
CA LYS A 485 -6.07 19.81 -13.98
C LYS A 485 -5.16 20.33 -12.84
N PRO A 486 -5.47 20.05 -11.57
CA PRO A 486 -4.70 20.57 -10.44
C PRO A 486 -3.21 20.15 -10.42
N GLY A 487 -2.87 18.89 -10.70
CA GLY A 487 -1.48 18.40 -10.68
C GLY A 487 -0.57 18.87 -11.82
N PRO A 488 0.71 18.43 -11.82
CA PRO A 488 1.88 19.12 -11.26
C PRO A 488 2.25 20.45 -11.95
N LEU A 489 1.50 20.88 -12.96
CA LEU A 489 1.77 22.13 -13.67
C LEU A 489 0.89 23.25 -13.12
N ARG A 490 1.47 24.09 -12.25
CA ARG A 490 0.93 25.39 -11.81
C ARG A 490 2.03 26.44 -11.99
N ASP A 491 1.87 27.33 -12.96
CA ASP A 491 2.81 28.42 -13.22
C ASP A 491 2.13 29.76 -12.91
N VAL A 492 2.67 30.49 -11.93
CA VAL A 492 2.11 31.74 -11.42
C VAL A 492 3.01 32.90 -11.82
N SER A 493 2.41 33.94 -12.40
CA SER A 493 3.09 35.17 -12.74
C SER A 493 2.31 36.36 -12.17
N LEU A 494 2.91 37.04 -11.19
CA LEU A 494 2.40 38.25 -10.56
C LEU A 494 3.19 39.45 -11.09
N GLN A 495 2.51 40.49 -11.60
CA GLN A 495 3.13 41.75 -12.03
C GLN A 495 2.19 42.93 -11.76
N GLY A 496 2.43 43.70 -10.69
CA GLY A 496 1.68 44.91 -10.39
C GLY A 496 0.19 44.64 -10.19
N ASN A 497 -0.60 44.95 -11.22
CA ASN A 497 -2.05 44.82 -11.22
C ASN A 497 -2.54 43.62 -12.04
N LEU A 498 -1.64 42.79 -12.57
CA LEU A 498 -1.95 41.60 -13.36
C LEU A 498 -1.39 40.35 -12.68
N LEU A 499 -2.23 39.34 -12.54
CA LEU A 499 -1.87 38.00 -12.09
C LEU A 499 -2.27 37.00 -13.19
N GLN A 500 -1.40 36.03 -13.48
CA GLN A 500 -1.70 34.92 -14.37
C GLN A 500 -1.35 33.60 -13.71
N ILE A 501 -2.29 32.65 -13.70
CA ILE A 501 -2.11 31.28 -13.22
C ILE A 501 -2.34 30.32 -14.40
N THR A 502 -1.38 29.46 -14.70
CA THR A 502 -1.47 28.50 -15.81
C THR A 502 -1.43 27.06 -15.33
N HIS A 503 -2.45 26.29 -15.70
CA HIS A 503 -2.61 24.87 -15.43
C HIS A 503 -2.61 24.01 -16.69
N GLN A 504 -2.47 22.69 -16.51
CA GLN A 504 -2.79 21.71 -17.56
C GLN A 504 -4.30 21.63 -17.80
N GLN A 505 -4.68 21.33 -19.04
CA GLN A 505 -6.07 21.07 -19.40
C GLN A 505 -6.51 19.69 -18.86
N PRO A 506 -7.70 19.58 -18.24
CA PRO A 506 -8.25 18.28 -17.85
C PRO A 506 -8.64 17.46 -19.09
N ARG A 507 -8.49 16.12 -19.03
CA ARG A 507 -8.78 15.20 -20.16
C ARG A 507 -10.19 15.36 -20.74
N ARG A 508 -11.15 15.70 -19.88
CA ARG A 508 -12.53 16.01 -20.25
C ARG A 508 -12.86 17.39 -19.72
N MET A 509 -12.48 18.43 -20.46
CA MET A 509 -12.80 19.82 -20.09
C MET A 509 -14.29 20.11 -20.31
N LEU A 510 -14.85 21.01 -19.49
CA LEU A 510 -16.15 21.62 -19.76
C LEU A 510 -16.12 22.34 -21.12
N GLN A 511 -17.19 22.17 -21.90
CA GLN A 511 -17.30 22.76 -23.24
C GLN A 511 -17.65 24.24 -23.21
N ASP A 512 -18.35 24.66 -22.17
CA ASP A 512 -18.73 26.04 -21.91
C ASP A 512 -17.89 26.56 -20.74
N LEU A 513 -17.05 27.57 -21.03
CA LEU A 513 -16.22 28.27 -20.05
C LEU A 513 -16.66 29.73 -19.90
N SER A 514 -17.86 30.07 -20.40
CA SER A 514 -18.42 31.40 -20.23
C SER A 514 -18.83 31.69 -18.79
N GLU A 515 -18.92 30.66 -17.94
CA GLU A 515 -19.32 30.78 -16.53
C GLU A 515 -18.39 29.98 -15.61
N VAL A 516 -17.16 30.48 -15.42
CA VAL A 516 -16.20 29.92 -14.46
C VAL A 516 -16.25 30.69 -13.14
N TYR A 517 -16.63 29.98 -12.07
CA TYR A 517 -16.67 30.47 -10.69
C TYR A 517 -15.54 29.81 -9.87
N GLY A 518 -15.09 30.50 -8.82
CA GLY A 518 -14.09 29.97 -7.91
C GLY A 518 -13.46 31.04 -7.03
N VAL A 519 -12.59 30.59 -6.12
CA VAL A 519 -11.91 31.44 -5.15
C VAL A 519 -10.47 31.64 -5.56
N LEU A 520 -10.03 32.89 -5.63
CA LEU A 520 -8.61 33.25 -5.73
C LEU A 520 -8.06 33.44 -4.32
N VAL A 521 -7.02 32.68 -3.97
CA VAL A 521 -6.28 32.87 -2.73
C VAL A 521 -4.88 33.38 -3.07
N LEU A 522 -4.50 34.47 -2.43
CA LEU A 522 -3.18 35.08 -2.51
C LEU A 522 -2.43 34.83 -1.20
N GLU A 523 -1.14 34.55 -1.29
CA GLU A 523 -0.30 34.28 -0.14
C GLU A 523 1.00 35.08 -0.23
N ASN A 524 1.40 35.69 0.88
CA ASN A 524 2.62 36.48 0.97
C ASN A 524 3.77 35.67 1.57
N ASP A 525 4.98 36.23 1.58
CA ASP A 525 6.18 35.56 2.11
C ASP A 525 6.12 35.22 3.61
N ALA A 526 5.17 35.80 4.35
CA ALA A 526 4.93 35.50 5.76
C ALA A 526 3.87 34.42 5.97
N GLY A 527 3.32 33.84 4.89
CA GLY A 527 2.25 32.84 4.94
C GLY A 527 0.86 33.43 5.21
N ALA A 528 0.69 34.75 5.23
CA ALA A 528 -0.62 35.35 5.41
C ALA A 528 -1.43 35.25 4.11
N ARG A 529 -2.65 34.71 4.22
CA ARG A 529 -3.53 34.41 3.10
C ARG A 529 -4.65 35.43 2.98
N THR A 530 -5.02 35.78 1.75
CA THR A 530 -6.18 36.64 1.46
C THR A 530 -6.98 35.99 0.33
N ALA A 531 -8.29 35.85 0.51
CA ALA A 531 -9.14 35.14 -0.42
C ALA A 531 -10.27 36.02 -1.01
N PHE A 532 -10.53 35.85 -2.30
CA PHE A 532 -11.54 36.58 -3.07
C PHE A 532 -12.44 35.61 -3.84
N ASP A 533 -13.76 35.74 -3.70
CA ASP A 533 -14.73 34.87 -4.36
C ASP A 533 -15.32 35.51 -5.62
N PHE A 534 -15.13 34.84 -6.76
CA PHE A 534 -15.58 35.31 -8.06
C PHE A 534 -17.00 34.83 -8.35
N VAL A 535 -17.97 35.64 -7.93
CA VAL A 535 -19.41 35.47 -8.22
C VAL A 535 -19.83 35.93 -9.63
N ASN A 536 -18.94 36.60 -10.38
CA ASN A 536 -19.18 36.98 -11.78
C ASN A 536 -18.30 36.14 -12.71
N PRO A 537 -18.84 35.68 -13.84
CA PRO A 537 -18.13 34.75 -14.71
C PRO A 537 -16.89 35.36 -15.37
N ALA A 538 -15.82 34.58 -15.48
CA ALA A 538 -14.64 34.96 -16.26
C ALA A 538 -15.02 35.26 -17.71
N ALA A 539 -14.61 36.41 -18.25
CA ALA A 539 -14.85 36.72 -19.65
C ALA A 539 -14.01 35.79 -20.55
N ASP A 540 -14.65 35.14 -21.53
CA ASP A 540 -13.96 34.36 -22.57
C ASP A 540 -13.13 35.31 -23.44
N ALA A 541 -11.83 35.36 -23.15
CA ALA A 541 -10.90 36.15 -23.91
C ALA A 541 -10.43 35.32 -25.11
N ASN A 542 -10.81 35.74 -26.32
CA ASN A 542 -10.29 35.19 -27.58
C ASN A 542 -8.78 34.91 -27.45
N SER A 543 -8.31 33.79 -28.01
CA SER A 543 -6.94 33.24 -27.91
C SER A 543 -5.79 34.19 -28.31
N MET A 544 -6.10 35.43 -28.73
CA MET A 544 -5.18 36.51 -29.08
C MET A 544 -4.91 37.52 -27.95
N THR A 545 -5.71 37.54 -26.88
CA THR A 545 -5.58 38.55 -25.81
C THR A 545 -4.74 38.11 -24.61
N ILE A 546 -4.59 36.80 -24.37
CA ILE A 546 -3.73 36.26 -23.30
C ILE A 546 -2.58 35.50 -23.96
N ALA A 547 -1.57 36.23 -24.45
CA ALA A 547 -0.26 35.63 -24.60
C ALA A 547 0.27 35.36 -23.19
N PRO A 548 0.81 34.17 -22.87
CA PRO A 548 1.41 33.94 -21.57
C PRO A 548 2.41 35.05 -21.30
N LEU A 549 2.30 35.76 -20.18
CA LEU A 549 3.27 36.78 -19.78
C LEU A 549 4.70 36.16 -19.75
N ALA A 550 4.78 34.85 -19.44
CA ALA A 550 5.97 34.00 -19.52
C ALA A 550 6.55 33.80 -20.94
N ALA A 551 5.76 34.00 -22.01
CA ALA A 551 6.25 33.97 -23.40
C ALA A 551 6.82 35.31 -23.85
N ALA A 552 6.41 36.42 -23.23
CA ALA A 552 6.93 37.76 -23.52
C ALA A 552 8.28 38.03 -22.83
N SER A 553 8.60 37.34 -21.73
CA SER A 553 9.92 37.41 -21.08
C SER A 553 10.99 36.56 -21.76
N ASN A 554 10.62 35.59 -22.60
CA ASN A 554 11.55 34.72 -23.33
C ASN A 554 11.97 35.27 -24.70
N GLY A 555 12.14 36.59 -24.78
CA GLY A 555 12.80 37.30 -25.85
C GLY A 555 14.31 37.39 -25.63
N GLY A 556 15.01 36.25 -25.55
CA GLY A 556 16.46 36.21 -25.71
C GLY A 556 17.28 35.74 -24.51
N THR A 557 18.22 34.85 -24.84
CA THR A 557 19.38 34.37 -24.08
C THR A 557 19.14 33.40 -22.92
N ALA A 558 19.87 32.30 -23.02
CA ALA A 558 19.94 31.19 -22.07
C ALA A 558 20.41 31.62 -20.68
N ASP A 559 19.71 31.12 -19.67
CA ASP A 559 20.14 30.63 -18.34
C ASP A 559 18.81 30.29 -17.60
N GLY A 560 18.56 29.24 -16.82
CA GLY A 560 19.35 28.21 -16.17
C GLY A 560 18.70 27.95 -14.79
N ASN A 561 17.97 26.81 -14.63
CA ASN A 561 17.28 26.23 -13.45
C ASN A 561 15.77 26.56 -13.30
N GLY A 562 14.84 25.62 -13.10
CA GLY A 562 14.87 24.16 -13.07
C GLY A 562 13.64 23.61 -12.34
N GLU A 563 12.65 23.04 -13.06
CA GLU A 563 11.76 21.97 -12.55
C GLU A 563 10.91 21.29 -13.65
N GLY A 564 10.42 22.02 -14.66
CA GLY A 564 9.86 21.39 -15.88
C GLY A 564 10.90 20.77 -16.82
N GLY A 565 12.18 21.18 -16.67
CA GLY A 565 13.32 20.59 -17.37
C GLY A 565 13.83 19.31 -16.70
N ALA A 566 13.55 19.10 -15.40
CA ALA A 566 14.11 18.00 -14.62
C ALA A 566 13.61 16.65 -15.13
N GLY A 567 12.31 16.46 -15.40
CA GLY A 567 11.77 15.20 -15.92
C GLY A 567 12.40 14.80 -17.26
N LEU A 568 12.43 15.71 -18.24
CA LEU A 568 13.05 15.45 -19.54
C LEU A 568 14.56 15.23 -19.45
N LEU A 569 15.27 16.06 -18.67
CA LEU A 569 16.71 15.89 -18.43
C LEU A 569 17.02 14.59 -17.71
N VAL A 570 16.17 14.14 -16.79
CA VAL A 570 16.30 12.88 -16.07
C VAL A 570 16.08 11.71 -17.03
N PHE A 571 15.05 11.73 -17.89
CA PHE A 571 14.86 10.70 -18.92
C PHE A 571 15.99 10.68 -19.94
N MET A 572 16.46 11.84 -20.40
CA MET A 572 17.64 11.95 -21.26
C MET A 572 18.90 11.47 -20.54
N GLY A 573 19.02 11.73 -19.23
CA GLY A 573 20.09 11.26 -18.37
C GLY A 573 20.11 9.74 -18.24
N PHE A 574 18.96 9.11 -18.00
CA PHE A 574 18.81 7.65 -17.98
C PHE A 574 19.05 7.02 -19.36
N ALA A 575 18.57 7.65 -20.44
CA ALA A 575 18.82 7.20 -21.80
C ALA A 575 20.33 7.28 -22.14
N PHE A 576 20.99 8.36 -21.73
CA PHE A 576 22.43 8.53 -21.87
C PHE A 576 23.21 7.50 -21.04
N LEU A 577 22.81 7.25 -19.80
CA LEU A 577 23.38 6.20 -18.95
C LEU A 577 23.20 4.81 -19.57
N GLY A 578 22.00 4.51 -20.08
CA GLY A 578 21.69 3.30 -20.83
C GLY A 578 22.60 3.13 -22.04
N GLY A 579 22.80 4.21 -22.82
CA GLY A 579 23.75 4.25 -23.93
C GLY A 579 25.19 3.94 -23.51
N MET A 580 25.64 4.48 -22.37
CA MET A 580 26.96 4.16 -21.82
C MET A 580 27.07 2.67 -21.45
N ILE A 581 26.02 2.10 -20.84
CA ILE A 581 25.96 0.67 -20.48
C ILE A 581 26.06 -0.23 -21.71
N LEU A 582 25.57 0.19 -22.90
CA LEU A 582 25.69 -0.61 -24.13
C LEU A 582 27.14 -0.93 -24.50
N ASN A 583 28.11 -0.11 -24.08
CA ASN A 583 29.54 -0.39 -24.31
C ASN A 583 30.08 -1.55 -23.47
N LEU A 584 29.39 -1.92 -22.38
CA LEU A 584 29.75 -3.06 -21.52
C LEU A 584 29.20 -4.39 -22.06
N MET A 585 28.29 -4.35 -23.05
CA MET A 585 27.73 -5.57 -23.61
C MET A 585 28.76 -6.36 -24.43
N PRO A 586 28.84 -7.70 -24.25
CA PRO A 586 29.86 -8.55 -24.88
C PRO A 586 29.97 -8.41 -26.41
N CYS A 587 28.87 -8.06 -27.09
CA CYS A 587 28.80 -8.00 -28.56
C CYS A 587 29.37 -6.71 -29.16
N VAL A 588 29.55 -5.65 -28.35
CA VAL A 588 30.08 -4.35 -28.80
C VAL A 588 31.61 -4.31 -28.69
N PHE A 589 32.15 -5.16 -27.82
CA PHE A 589 33.58 -5.25 -27.52
C PHE A 589 34.50 -5.47 -28.74
N PRO A 590 34.15 -6.33 -29.73
CA PRO A 590 34.99 -6.52 -30.91
C PRO A 590 35.20 -5.23 -31.70
N VAL A 591 34.16 -4.40 -31.85
CA VAL A 591 34.24 -3.13 -32.60
C VAL A 591 35.02 -2.07 -31.81
N LEU A 592 34.80 -1.98 -30.50
CA LEU A 592 35.55 -1.07 -29.61
C LEU A 592 37.05 -1.38 -29.62
N SER A 593 37.42 -2.67 -29.59
CA SER A 593 38.82 -3.08 -29.60
C SER A 593 39.56 -2.67 -30.89
N ILE A 594 38.89 -2.75 -32.05
CA ILE A 594 39.46 -2.32 -33.34
C ILE A 594 39.67 -0.81 -33.37
N LYS A 595 38.72 -0.02 -32.85
CA LYS A 595 38.87 1.45 -32.79
C LYS A 595 39.92 1.88 -31.77
N ALA A 596 40.00 1.21 -30.62
CA ALA A 596 41.05 1.42 -29.63
C ALA A 596 42.44 1.14 -30.21
N LEU A 597 42.59 0.07 -31.01
CA LEU A 597 43.83 -0.25 -31.73
C LEU A 597 44.14 0.79 -32.84
N SER A 598 43.13 1.28 -33.56
CA SER A 598 43.28 2.37 -34.53
C SER A 598 43.78 3.66 -33.88
N PHE A 599 43.29 4.00 -32.68
CA PHE A 599 43.78 5.15 -31.91
C PHE A 599 45.19 4.94 -31.34
N ALA A 600 45.51 3.73 -30.86
CA ALA A 600 46.85 3.38 -30.41
C ALA A 600 47.89 3.49 -31.54
N ASN A 601 47.52 3.10 -32.77
CA ASN A 601 48.35 3.24 -33.96
C ASN A 601 48.39 4.69 -34.50
N SER A 602 47.44 5.54 -34.12
CA SER A 602 47.36 6.97 -34.50
C SER A 602 47.87 7.92 -33.42
N ALA A 603 48.48 7.40 -32.34
CA ALA A 603 48.98 8.15 -31.18
C ALA A 603 50.14 9.13 -31.48
N GLY A 604 50.54 9.27 -32.75
CA GLY A 604 51.51 10.24 -33.25
C GLY A 604 50.92 11.33 -34.18
N GLU A 605 49.62 11.35 -34.43
CA GLU A 605 48.96 12.36 -35.27
C GLU A 605 48.58 13.64 -34.49
N SER A 606 48.27 14.74 -35.20
CA SER A 606 47.87 16.02 -34.61
C SER A 606 46.61 15.88 -33.73
N LYS A 607 46.62 16.50 -32.54
CA LYS A 607 45.49 16.51 -31.58
C LYS A 607 44.14 16.90 -32.21
N GLU A 608 44.16 17.73 -33.23
CA GLU A 608 42.97 18.20 -33.95
C GLU A 608 42.29 17.08 -34.77
N LYS A 609 43.10 16.27 -35.47
CA LYS A 609 42.63 15.12 -36.25
C LYS A 609 42.02 14.03 -35.37
N GLN A 610 42.61 13.79 -34.19
CA GLN A 610 42.10 12.82 -33.21
C GLN A 610 40.73 13.23 -32.64
N ARG A 611 40.52 14.52 -32.32
CA ARG A 611 39.23 15.04 -31.86
C ARG A 611 38.16 14.96 -32.95
N MET A 612 38.53 15.29 -34.18
CA MET A 612 37.62 15.24 -35.32
C MET A 612 37.21 13.80 -35.64
N ASP A 613 38.12 12.83 -35.53
CA ASP A 613 37.77 11.41 -35.66
C ASP A 613 36.77 10.93 -34.60
N GLY A 614 36.87 11.42 -33.36
CA GLY A 614 35.90 11.13 -32.29
C GLY A 614 34.52 11.75 -32.55
N LEU A 615 34.46 12.98 -33.07
CA LEU A 615 33.21 13.65 -33.44
C LEU A 615 32.53 12.97 -34.63
N VAL A 616 33.30 12.59 -35.66
CA VAL A 616 32.76 11.92 -36.85
C VAL A 616 32.27 10.50 -36.52
N TYR A 617 32.94 9.80 -35.60
CA TYR A 617 32.45 8.54 -35.03
C TYR A 617 31.11 8.75 -34.30
N THR A 618 31.02 9.76 -33.43
CA THR A 618 29.81 10.10 -32.68
C THR A 618 28.64 10.42 -33.61
N LEU A 619 28.90 11.18 -34.68
CA LEU A 619 27.91 11.48 -35.70
C LEU A 619 27.39 10.21 -36.38
N GLY A 620 28.27 9.24 -36.68
CA GLY A 620 27.88 7.93 -37.22
C GLY A 620 26.95 7.14 -36.31
N VAL A 621 27.22 7.13 -35.00
CA VAL A 621 26.38 6.47 -33.99
C VAL A 621 25.02 7.15 -33.87
N VAL A 622 24.98 8.48 -33.73
CA VAL A 622 23.73 9.24 -33.59
C VAL A 622 22.85 9.10 -34.84
N VAL A 623 23.43 9.20 -36.04
CA VAL A 623 22.69 9.02 -37.30
C VAL A 623 22.10 7.61 -37.39
N ALA A 624 22.82 6.58 -36.95
CA ALA A 624 22.31 5.21 -36.94
C ALA A 624 21.10 5.04 -36.01
N PHE A 625 21.15 5.56 -34.78
CA PHE A 625 20.03 5.52 -33.84
C PHE A 625 18.83 6.34 -34.31
N VAL A 626 19.05 7.53 -34.86
CA VAL A 626 17.97 8.37 -35.40
C VAL A 626 17.32 7.71 -36.61
N THR A 627 18.11 7.06 -37.48
CA THR A 627 17.57 6.32 -38.63
C THR A 627 16.72 5.15 -38.18
N LEU A 628 17.21 4.36 -37.22
CA LEU A 628 16.45 3.25 -36.62
C LEU A 628 15.13 3.75 -36.03
N ALA A 629 15.18 4.81 -35.23
CA ALA A 629 14.00 5.37 -34.60
C ALA A 629 12.99 5.95 -35.60
N SER A 630 13.48 6.62 -36.65
CA SER A 630 12.63 7.14 -37.73
C SER A 630 11.89 6.03 -38.48
N VAL A 631 12.58 4.90 -38.75
CA VAL A 631 11.95 3.72 -39.39
C VAL A 631 10.87 3.13 -38.50
N LEU A 632 11.15 2.97 -37.20
CA LEU A 632 10.18 2.40 -36.25
C LEU A 632 8.94 3.28 -36.09
N ILE A 633 9.11 4.60 -36.00
CA ILE A 633 7.99 5.52 -35.88
C ILE A 633 7.18 5.60 -37.18
N ALA A 634 7.84 5.54 -38.34
CA ALA A 634 7.16 5.50 -39.64
C ALA A 634 6.31 4.23 -39.82
N LEU A 635 6.82 3.07 -39.39
CA LEU A 635 6.08 1.81 -39.42
C LEU A 635 4.85 1.85 -38.48
N ARG A 636 5.01 2.44 -37.29
CA ARG A 636 3.89 2.66 -36.35
C ARG A 636 2.80 3.57 -36.93
N ALA A 637 3.18 4.65 -37.62
CA ALA A 637 2.23 5.54 -38.29
C ALA A 637 1.43 4.84 -39.42
N GLY A 638 1.92 3.71 -39.92
CA GLY A 638 1.26 2.85 -40.91
C GLY A 638 0.13 1.96 -40.37
N GLY A 639 -0.16 1.99 -39.07
CA GLY A 639 -1.27 1.25 -38.46
C GLY A 639 -0.99 -0.21 -38.13
N GLU A 640 0.24 -0.69 -38.35
CA GLU A 640 0.68 -1.97 -37.77
C GLU A 640 1.01 -1.71 -36.29
N ALA A 641 0.37 -2.46 -35.39
CA ALA A 641 0.69 -2.48 -33.97
C ALA A 641 2.06 -3.16 -33.75
N VAL A 642 3.13 -2.50 -34.19
CA VAL A 642 4.49 -3.03 -34.11
C VAL A 642 4.99 -2.87 -32.66
N GLY A 643 4.63 -3.83 -31.81
CA GLY A 643 5.32 -4.05 -30.55
C GLY A 643 6.78 -4.43 -30.83
N TRP A 644 7.75 -3.69 -30.28
CA TRP A 644 9.18 -3.94 -30.51
C TRP A 644 9.59 -5.40 -30.18
N ALA A 645 8.92 -6.04 -29.22
CA ALA A 645 9.18 -7.40 -28.78
C ALA A 645 8.55 -8.52 -29.64
N PHE A 646 7.72 -8.19 -30.64
CA PHE A 646 7.05 -9.16 -31.53
C PHE A 646 8.04 -10.15 -32.18
N GLN A 647 9.27 -9.71 -32.44
CA GLN A 647 10.32 -10.56 -33.02
C GLN A 647 10.59 -11.80 -32.15
N PHE A 648 10.46 -11.71 -30.81
CA PHE A 648 10.69 -12.83 -29.89
C PHE A 648 9.55 -13.86 -29.87
N GLN A 649 8.38 -13.54 -30.42
CA GLN A 649 7.29 -14.50 -30.60
C GLN A 649 7.53 -15.42 -31.79
N GLN A 650 8.48 -15.08 -32.67
CA GLN A 650 8.78 -15.85 -33.88
C GLN A 650 9.90 -16.87 -33.62
N PRO A 651 9.62 -18.20 -33.66
CA PRO A 651 10.60 -19.23 -33.33
C PRO A 651 11.88 -19.17 -34.17
N TRP A 652 11.75 -18.82 -35.46
CA TRP A 652 12.88 -18.73 -36.38
C TRP A 652 13.84 -17.60 -35.98
N PHE A 653 13.32 -16.49 -35.43
CA PHE A 653 14.13 -15.36 -34.98
C PHE A 653 14.88 -15.69 -33.68
N LEU A 654 14.23 -16.40 -32.75
CA LEU A 654 14.89 -16.93 -31.56
C LEU A 654 16.02 -17.90 -31.92
N ALA A 655 15.77 -18.83 -32.85
CA ALA A 655 16.81 -19.74 -33.34
C ALA A 655 18.00 -18.96 -33.95
N PHE A 656 17.72 -17.92 -34.74
CA PHE A 656 18.76 -17.05 -35.30
C PHE A 656 19.58 -16.34 -34.22
N ILE A 657 18.95 -15.77 -33.19
CA ILE A 657 19.67 -15.11 -32.08
C ILE A 657 20.50 -16.13 -31.28
N VAL A 658 19.96 -17.32 -31.00
CA VAL A 658 20.70 -18.41 -30.35
C VAL A 658 21.97 -18.75 -31.14
N TYR A 659 21.85 -18.92 -32.46
CA TYR A 659 22.99 -19.19 -33.33
C TYR A 659 24.00 -18.04 -33.33
N LEU A 660 23.53 -16.79 -33.40
CA LEU A 660 24.37 -15.60 -33.39
C LEU A 660 25.17 -15.47 -32.09
N PHE A 661 24.50 -15.58 -30.94
CA PHE A 661 25.15 -15.47 -29.62
C PHE A 661 26.10 -16.63 -29.37
N PHE A 662 25.70 -17.85 -29.75
CA PHE A 662 26.57 -19.02 -29.64
C PHE A 662 27.85 -18.88 -30.48
N LEU A 663 27.73 -18.49 -31.76
CA LEU A 663 28.88 -18.28 -32.65
C LEU A 663 29.78 -17.13 -32.18
N MET A 664 29.20 -16.04 -31.68
CA MET A 664 29.97 -14.92 -31.16
C MET A 664 30.65 -15.26 -29.83
N GLY A 665 30.02 -16.09 -28.96
CA GLY A 665 30.65 -16.65 -27.78
C GLY A 665 31.82 -17.58 -28.13
N LEU A 666 31.67 -18.41 -29.17
CA LEU A 666 32.77 -19.23 -29.70
C LEU A 666 33.91 -18.38 -30.25
N SER A 667 33.61 -17.23 -30.85
CA SER A 667 34.64 -16.30 -31.30
C SER A 667 35.38 -15.62 -30.12
N LEU A 668 34.65 -15.16 -29.10
CA LEU A 668 35.24 -14.54 -27.90
C LEU A 668 36.04 -15.54 -27.03
N SER A 669 35.68 -16.82 -27.07
CA SER A 669 36.43 -17.90 -26.41
C SER A 669 37.68 -18.36 -27.18
N GLY A 670 37.93 -17.83 -28.39
CA GLY A 670 39.12 -18.11 -29.18
C GLY A 670 39.06 -19.39 -30.02
N VAL A 671 37.87 -20.01 -30.14
CA VAL A 671 37.66 -21.21 -31.00
C VAL A 671 37.82 -20.86 -32.48
N PHE A 672 37.50 -19.63 -32.87
CA PHE A 672 37.88 -19.09 -34.17
C PHE A 672 37.95 -17.56 -34.10
N GLU A 673 38.91 -16.97 -34.80
CA GLU A 673 38.97 -15.53 -34.95
C GLU A 673 38.07 -15.11 -36.12
N ILE A 674 37.06 -14.29 -35.84
CA ILE A 674 36.33 -13.57 -36.88
C ILE A 674 37.32 -12.56 -37.48
N GLY A 675 37.99 -12.99 -38.55
CA GLY A 675 38.78 -12.08 -39.36
C GLY A 675 37.90 -10.91 -39.82
N THR A 676 38.50 -9.73 -39.90
CA THR A 676 37.90 -8.45 -40.34
C THR A 676 37.13 -8.50 -41.67
N SER A 677 37.20 -9.62 -42.40
CA SER A 677 36.48 -9.86 -43.65
C SER A 677 35.01 -10.25 -43.49
N LEU A 678 34.60 -10.89 -42.39
CA LEU A 678 33.21 -11.40 -42.21
C LEU A 678 32.27 -10.40 -41.52
N MET A 679 32.78 -9.52 -40.65
CA MET A 679 32.12 -8.26 -40.27
C MET A 679 32.08 -7.22 -41.42
N GLY A 680 32.46 -7.65 -42.64
CA GLY A 680 32.89 -6.82 -43.74
C GLY A 680 31.87 -6.60 -44.85
N ALA A 681 30.56 -6.71 -44.59
CA ALA A 681 29.58 -5.98 -45.39
C ALA A 681 29.70 -4.48 -45.05
N GLY A 682 30.82 -3.86 -45.43
CA GLY A 682 31.22 -2.52 -44.98
C GLY A 682 32.72 -2.35 -44.66
N SER A 683 33.52 -3.44 -44.66
CA SER A 683 34.97 -3.38 -44.38
C SER A 683 35.73 -2.51 -45.37
N GLY A 684 35.27 -2.44 -46.62
CA GLY A 684 35.85 -1.53 -47.62
C GLY A 684 35.63 -0.04 -47.32
N LEU A 685 34.62 0.31 -46.53
CA LEU A 685 34.29 1.68 -46.11
C LEU A 685 34.89 2.02 -44.74
N THR A 686 35.02 1.05 -43.84
CA THR A 686 35.67 1.22 -42.52
C THR A 686 37.18 1.10 -42.56
N ALA A 687 37.75 0.37 -43.53
CA ALA A 687 39.20 0.29 -43.77
C ALA A 687 39.75 1.49 -44.56
N GLN A 688 38.89 2.36 -45.11
CA GLN A 688 39.31 3.66 -45.64
C GLN A 688 39.74 4.55 -44.48
N GLY A 689 41.04 4.79 -44.33
CA GLY A 689 41.57 5.67 -43.29
C GLY A 689 40.99 7.10 -43.36
N GLY A 690 40.89 7.76 -42.21
CA GLY A 690 40.35 9.12 -42.06
C GLY A 690 38.86 9.15 -41.67
N TYR A 691 38.23 10.33 -41.83
CA TYR A 691 36.90 10.61 -41.28
C TYR A 691 35.79 9.69 -41.80
N LYS A 692 35.84 9.25 -43.06
CA LYS A 692 34.86 8.29 -43.61
C LYS A 692 34.89 6.96 -42.86
N GLY A 693 36.08 6.44 -42.57
CA GLY A 693 36.25 5.23 -41.77
C GLY A 693 35.71 5.38 -40.36
N SER A 694 35.94 6.53 -39.72
CA SER A 694 35.41 6.85 -38.38
C SER A 694 33.88 6.87 -38.35
N PHE A 695 33.21 7.48 -39.34
CA PHE A 695 31.75 7.52 -39.45
C PHE A 695 31.13 6.12 -39.58
N PHE A 696 31.60 5.33 -40.55
CA PHE A 696 31.07 3.98 -40.79
C PHE A 696 31.41 3.00 -39.66
N THR A 697 32.48 3.24 -38.91
CA THR A 697 32.77 2.47 -37.69
C THR A 697 31.71 2.72 -36.62
N GLY A 698 31.20 3.95 -36.49
CA GLY A 698 30.09 4.29 -35.58
C GLY A 698 28.77 3.63 -35.98
N VAL A 699 28.46 3.64 -37.28
CA VAL A 699 27.28 2.95 -37.82
C VAL A 699 27.36 1.44 -37.57
N LEU A 700 28.50 0.82 -37.91
CA LEU A 700 28.73 -0.60 -37.70
C LEU A 700 28.64 -1.01 -36.23
N ALA A 701 29.19 -0.19 -35.32
CA ALA A 701 29.10 -0.43 -33.88
C ALA A 701 27.64 -0.50 -33.41
N THR A 702 26.80 0.42 -33.89
CA THR A 702 25.37 0.47 -33.55
C THR A 702 24.61 -0.74 -34.11
N THR A 703 24.86 -1.10 -35.38
CA THR A 703 24.22 -2.25 -36.03
C THR A 703 24.57 -3.58 -35.35
N VAL A 704 25.83 -3.77 -34.96
CA VAL A 704 26.27 -5.01 -34.28
C VAL A 704 25.81 -5.07 -32.83
N ALA A 705 25.60 -3.92 -32.17
CA ALA A 705 25.05 -3.83 -30.82
C ALA A 705 23.55 -4.11 -30.74
N THR A 706 22.81 -3.91 -31.83
CA THR A 706 21.33 -3.98 -31.82
C THR A 706 20.80 -5.37 -31.40
N PRO A 707 21.33 -6.51 -31.90
CA PRO A 707 20.81 -7.83 -31.52
C PRO A 707 20.97 -8.19 -30.04
N CYS A 708 21.99 -7.67 -29.34
CA CYS A 708 22.25 -7.97 -27.93
C CYS A 708 21.55 -7.04 -26.94
N THR A 709 21.14 -5.87 -27.41
CA THR A 709 20.44 -4.85 -26.62
C THR A 709 18.93 -4.99 -26.71
N ALA A 710 18.42 -5.60 -27.79
CA ALA A 710 17.00 -5.78 -28.07
C ALA A 710 16.16 -6.38 -26.91
N PRO A 711 16.61 -7.40 -26.16
CA PRO A 711 15.84 -7.97 -25.07
C PRO A 711 15.69 -7.04 -23.85
N PHE A 712 16.72 -6.25 -23.57
CA PHE A 712 16.76 -5.37 -22.39
C PHE A 712 16.05 -4.05 -22.62
N MET A 713 16.01 -3.59 -23.87
CA MET A 713 15.41 -2.31 -24.24
C MET A 713 13.91 -2.39 -24.57
N GLY A 714 13.30 -3.57 -24.54
CA GLY A 714 11.90 -3.77 -24.93
C GLY A 714 10.89 -2.87 -24.20
N PRO A 715 10.87 -2.85 -22.86
CA PRO A 715 9.98 -1.97 -22.09
C PRO A 715 10.27 -0.48 -22.31
N ALA A 716 11.56 -0.11 -22.37
CA ALA A 716 11.98 1.28 -22.54
C ALA A 716 11.61 1.83 -23.94
N ILE A 717 11.78 1.03 -25.00
CA ILE A 717 11.37 1.37 -26.36
C ILE A 717 9.84 1.34 -26.49
N GLY A 718 9.17 0.37 -25.87
CA GLY A 718 7.71 0.28 -25.84
C GLY A 718 7.07 1.55 -25.26
N PHE A 719 7.60 2.04 -24.14
CA PHE A 719 7.23 3.33 -23.55
C PHE A 719 7.64 4.52 -24.43
N ALA A 720 8.88 4.56 -24.95
CA ALA A 720 9.33 5.67 -25.78
C ALA A 720 8.48 5.86 -27.05
N LEU A 721 7.93 4.77 -27.59
CA LEU A 721 7.05 4.83 -28.75
C LEU A 721 5.65 5.38 -28.42
N THR A 722 5.16 5.29 -27.18
CA THR A 722 3.87 5.91 -26.78
C THR A 722 3.98 7.42 -26.55
N GLN A 723 5.20 7.96 -26.54
CA GLN A 723 5.45 9.39 -26.38
C GLN A 723 5.33 10.17 -27.70
N SER A 724 5.33 11.50 -27.59
CA SER A 724 5.38 12.38 -28.76
C SER A 724 6.63 12.11 -29.62
N TRP A 725 6.52 12.33 -30.93
CA TRP A 725 7.62 12.14 -31.89
C TRP A 725 8.92 12.79 -31.43
N LEU A 726 8.83 14.03 -30.94
CA LEU A 726 10.00 14.82 -30.49
C LEU A 726 10.67 14.20 -29.28
N LEU A 727 9.90 13.73 -28.31
CA LEU A 727 10.42 13.10 -27.09
C LEU A 727 11.08 11.74 -27.41
N ALA A 728 10.45 10.93 -28.27
CA ALA A 728 11.04 9.69 -28.75
C ALA A 728 12.40 9.95 -29.44
N MET A 729 12.48 10.94 -30.35
CA MET A 729 13.73 11.32 -31.00
C MET A 729 14.80 11.79 -30.01
N ALA A 730 14.43 12.60 -29.02
CA ALA A 730 15.35 13.07 -27.99
C ALA A 730 15.97 11.90 -27.18
N VAL A 731 15.17 10.88 -26.83
CA VAL A 731 15.64 9.68 -26.13
C VAL A 731 16.63 8.88 -26.99
N PHE A 732 16.32 8.64 -28.27
CA PHE A 732 17.23 7.92 -29.17
C PHE A 732 18.54 8.68 -29.44
N VAL A 733 18.49 10.01 -29.52
CA VAL A 733 19.69 10.86 -29.61
C VAL A 733 20.51 10.77 -28.33
N ALA A 734 19.89 10.89 -27.15
CA ALA A 734 20.56 10.78 -25.86
C ALA A 734 21.24 9.41 -25.68
N LEU A 735 20.57 8.34 -26.10
CA LEU A 735 21.11 6.98 -26.07
C LEU A 735 22.28 6.79 -27.04
N GLY A 736 22.20 7.35 -28.25
CA GLY A 736 23.33 7.37 -29.19
C GLY A 736 24.52 8.18 -28.69
N LEU A 737 24.28 9.33 -28.05
CA LEU A 737 25.32 10.13 -27.42
C LEU A 737 25.97 9.38 -26.25
N GLY A 738 25.18 8.68 -25.42
CA GLY A 738 25.68 7.84 -24.34
C GLY A 738 26.57 6.71 -24.85
N MET A 739 26.17 6.04 -25.94
CA MET A 739 26.99 4.99 -26.56
C MET A 739 28.31 5.55 -27.11
N ALA A 740 28.29 6.72 -27.74
CA ALA A 740 29.48 7.34 -28.29
C ALA A 740 30.41 8.00 -27.25
N PHE A 741 29.87 8.30 -26.05
CA PHE A 741 30.54 9.09 -25.03
C PHE A 741 31.92 8.56 -24.61
N PRO A 742 32.14 7.25 -24.33
CA PRO A 742 33.45 6.75 -23.90
C PRO A 742 34.55 7.00 -24.95
N ILE A 743 34.24 6.81 -26.24
CA ILE A 743 35.19 7.05 -27.33
C ILE A 743 35.41 8.55 -27.57
N LEU A 744 34.36 9.35 -27.43
CA LEU A 744 34.46 10.80 -27.53
C LEU A 744 35.37 11.37 -26.43
N VAL A 745 35.19 10.94 -25.17
CA VAL A 745 36.05 11.34 -24.04
C VAL A 745 37.51 10.96 -24.28
N LEU A 746 37.78 9.72 -24.73
CA LEU A 746 39.13 9.27 -25.08
C LEU A 746 39.76 10.13 -26.20
N SER A 747 38.95 10.64 -27.13
CA SER A 747 39.42 11.50 -28.22
C SER A 747 39.79 12.91 -27.76
N TYR A 748 39.14 13.43 -26.70
CA TYR A 748 39.41 14.76 -26.13
C TYR A 748 40.49 14.75 -25.05
N VAL A 749 40.62 13.65 -24.29
CA VAL A 749 41.54 13.50 -23.15
C VAL A 749 42.57 12.40 -23.45
N PRO A 750 43.60 12.69 -24.28
CA PRO A 750 44.61 11.70 -24.65
C PRO A 750 45.48 11.22 -23.47
N ALA A 751 45.45 11.91 -22.33
CA ALA A 751 46.11 11.48 -21.10
C ALA A 751 45.47 10.21 -20.50
N LEU A 752 44.17 9.97 -20.75
CA LEU A 752 43.43 8.81 -20.24
C LEU A 752 43.93 7.49 -20.89
N PHE A 753 44.51 7.56 -22.10
CA PHE A 753 45.17 6.42 -22.73
C PHE A 753 46.38 5.90 -21.96
N LYS A 754 47.02 6.72 -21.11
CA LYS A 754 48.15 6.27 -20.27
C LYS A 754 47.72 5.31 -19.15
N TYR A 755 46.47 5.38 -18.73
CA TYR A 755 45.88 4.51 -17.70
C TYR A 755 45.27 3.23 -18.27
N MET A 756 45.08 3.17 -19.59
CA MET A 756 44.52 2.00 -20.25
C MET A 756 45.59 0.89 -20.36
N PRO A 757 45.29 -0.35 -19.92
CA PRO A 757 46.23 -1.46 -20.06
C PRO A 757 46.53 -1.71 -21.55
N LYS A 758 47.81 -1.92 -21.88
CA LYS A 758 48.20 -2.25 -23.25
C LYS A 758 47.51 -3.55 -23.68
N PRO A 759 47.03 -3.64 -24.94
CA PRO A 759 46.45 -4.88 -25.45
C PRO A 759 47.48 -6.03 -25.30
N GLY A 760 47.07 -7.08 -24.60
CA GLY A 760 47.93 -8.17 -24.12
C GLY A 760 47.11 -9.30 -23.47
N PRO A 761 47.71 -10.20 -22.66
CA PRO A 761 47.03 -11.40 -22.14
C PRO A 761 45.76 -11.11 -21.34
N TRP A 762 45.73 -10.01 -20.57
CA TRP A 762 44.53 -9.59 -19.82
C TRP A 762 43.31 -9.34 -20.72
N MET A 763 43.52 -8.76 -21.91
CA MET A 763 42.45 -8.50 -22.89
C MET A 763 41.85 -9.81 -23.40
N GLU A 764 42.68 -10.84 -23.60
CA GLU A 764 42.21 -12.16 -24.02
C GLU A 764 41.46 -12.88 -22.90
N THR A 765 41.94 -12.81 -21.66
CA THR A 765 41.21 -13.34 -20.50
C THR A 765 39.85 -12.64 -20.33
N PHE A 766 39.79 -11.31 -20.48
CA PHE A 766 38.55 -10.55 -20.38
C PHE A 766 37.55 -10.93 -21.48
N LYS A 767 38.00 -11.08 -22.74
CA LYS A 767 37.16 -11.58 -23.84
C LYS A 767 36.57 -12.96 -23.53
N GLN A 768 37.40 -13.89 -23.04
CA GLN A 768 36.97 -15.23 -22.68
C GLN A 768 35.95 -15.22 -21.55
N VAL A 769 36.14 -14.37 -20.52
CA VAL A 769 35.16 -14.18 -19.44
C VAL A 769 33.83 -13.65 -19.98
N MET A 770 33.86 -12.70 -20.92
CA MET A 770 32.66 -12.14 -21.55
C MET A 770 31.95 -13.11 -22.52
N ALA A 771 32.57 -14.23 -22.89
CA ALA A 771 31.91 -15.29 -23.65
C ALA A 771 30.85 -16.04 -22.82
N PHE A 772 31.04 -16.18 -21.50
CA PHE A 772 30.13 -16.93 -20.63
C PHE A 772 28.74 -16.27 -20.49
N PRO A 773 28.61 -14.95 -20.24
CA PRO A 773 27.31 -14.27 -20.29
C PRO A 773 26.59 -14.47 -21.63
N LEU A 774 27.33 -14.47 -22.74
CA LEU A 774 26.74 -14.64 -24.07
C LEU A 774 26.22 -16.06 -24.31
N TYR A 775 26.92 -17.07 -23.79
CA TYR A 775 26.41 -18.44 -23.74
C TYR A 775 25.18 -18.57 -22.83
N ALA A 776 25.16 -17.88 -21.69
CA ALA A 776 24.00 -17.85 -20.80
C ALA A 776 22.77 -17.21 -21.50
N SER A 777 22.96 -16.13 -22.25
CA SER A 777 21.90 -15.54 -23.08
C SER A 777 21.41 -16.50 -24.18
N ALA A 778 22.32 -17.21 -24.85
CA ALA A 778 21.95 -18.22 -25.84
C ALA A 778 21.14 -19.36 -25.21
N LEU A 779 21.49 -19.79 -23.99
CA LEU A 779 20.74 -20.80 -23.24
C LEU A 779 19.34 -20.29 -22.85
N PHE A 780 19.23 -19.04 -22.39
CA PHE A 780 17.95 -18.41 -22.07
C PHE A 780 17.01 -18.40 -23.28
N PHE A 781 17.47 -17.91 -24.44
CA PHE A 781 16.63 -17.89 -25.65
C PHE A 781 16.33 -19.28 -26.21
N LEU A 782 17.23 -20.25 -26.01
CA LEU A 782 16.97 -21.63 -26.35
C LEU A 782 15.85 -22.23 -25.47
N TRP A 783 15.80 -21.88 -24.19
CA TRP A 783 14.70 -22.25 -23.30
C TRP A 783 13.38 -21.59 -23.70
N VAL A 784 13.38 -20.29 -24.01
CA VAL A 784 12.19 -19.57 -24.54
C VAL A 784 11.69 -20.26 -25.82
N LEU A 785 12.59 -20.58 -26.74
CA LEU A 785 12.24 -21.32 -27.96
C LEU A 785 11.64 -22.69 -27.62
N GLY A 786 12.21 -23.40 -26.65
CA GLY A 786 11.66 -24.65 -26.15
C GLY A 786 10.22 -24.54 -25.64
N ASN A 787 9.84 -23.41 -25.04
CA ASN A 787 8.46 -23.16 -24.64
C ASN A 787 7.52 -22.97 -25.85
N GLN A 788 8.01 -22.38 -26.95
CA GLN A 788 7.23 -22.13 -28.17
C GLN A 788 7.06 -23.38 -29.06
N VAL A 789 8.13 -24.13 -29.31
CA VAL A 789 8.14 -25.25 -30.28
C VAL A 789 8.31 -26.63 -29.62
N GLY A 790 8.47 -26.67 -28.30
CA GLY A 790 8.68 -27.89 -27.53
C GLY A 790 10.13 -28.39 -27.52
N VAL A 791 10.35 -29.48 -26.76
CA VAL A 791 11.67 -30.09 -26.53
C VAL A 791 12.33 -30.55 -27.84
N MET A 792 11.56 -30.97 -28.83
CA MET A 792 12.07 -31.45 -30.11
C MET A 792 12.68 -30.31 -30.95
N GLY A 793 12.00 -29.17 -31.05
CA GLY A 793 12.55 -27.99 -31.72
C GLY A 793 13.78 -27.41 -31.01
N MET A 794 13.74 -27.37 -29.67
CA MET A 794 14.90 -27.02 -28.84
C MET A 794 16.13 -27.92 -29.13
N SER A 795 15.90 -29.24 -29.20
CA SER A 795 16.96 -30.22 -29.46
C SER A 795 17.57 -30.07 -30.87
N LEU A 796 16.76 -29.72 -31.87
CA LEU A 796 17.23 -29.44 -33.24
C LEU A 796 18.14 -28.21 -33.28
N VAL A 797 17.76 -27.12 -32.61
CA VAL A 797 18.58 -25.90 -32.55
C VAL A 797 19.89 -26.17 -31.82
N LEU A 798 19.86 -26.89 -30.70
CA LEU A 798 21.07 -27.29 -29.98
C LEU A 798 21.98 -28.20 -30.83
N GLY A 799 21.39 -29.17 -31.54
CA GLY A 799 22.13 -30.04 -32.47
C GLY A 799 22.83 -29.23 -33.57
N MET A 800 22.16 -28.20 -34.10
CA MET A 800 22.76 -27.30 -35.09
C MET A 800 23.92 -26.48 -34.50
N CYS A 801 23.82 -26.03 -33.24
CA CYS A 801 24.94 -25.39 -32.54
C CYS A 801 26.17 -26.30 -32.48
N VAL A 802 26.00 -27.60 -32.22
CA VAL A 802 27.11 -28.57 -32.23
C VAL A 802 27.75 -28.68 -33.62
N VAL A 803 26.94 -28.74 -34.69
CA VAL A 803 27.46 -28.78 -36.07
C VAL A 803 28.20 -27.49 -36.41
N MET A 804 27.67 -26.33 -36.00
CA MET A 804 28.33 -25.03 -36.20
C MET A 804 29.64 -24.91 -35.43
N ALA A 805 29.72 -25.42 -34.19
CA ALA A 805 30.97 -25.48 -33.43
C ALA A 805 32.02 -26.34 -34.13
N PHE A 806 31.60 -27.49 -34.68
CA PHE A 806 32.48 -28.37 -35.46
C PHE A 806 32.96 -27.70 -36.76
N ALA A 807 32.07 -27.00 -37.48
CA ALA A 807 32.43 -26.24 -38.68
C ALA A 807 33.40 -25.09 -38.36
N ALA A 808 33.18 -24.36 -37.26
CA ALA A 808 34.06 -23.30 -36.80
C ALA A 808 35.46 -23.82 -36.43
N TRP A 809 35.53 -24.96 -35.73
CA TRP A 809 36.78 -25.62 -35.40
C TRP A 809 37.55 -26.09 -36.65
N LEU A 810 36.85 -26.68 -37.63
CA LEU A 810 37.44 -27.03 -38.93
C LEU A 810 37.96 -25.78 -39.63
N TYR A 811 37.20 -24.68 -39.64
CA TYR A 811 37.59 -23.42 -40.26
C TYR A 811 38.89 -22.86 -39.67
N GLN A 812 39.09 -22.91 -38.36
CA GLN A 812 40.34 -22.49 -37.72
C GLN A 812 41.54 -23.34 -38.19
N ARG A 813 41.35 -24.64 -38.41
CA ARG A 813 42.40 -25.56 -38.91
C ARG A 813 42.75 -25.39 -40.39
N ARG A 814 42.07 -24.51 -41.14
CA ARG A 814 42.34 -24.27 -42.57
C ARG A 814 43.78 -23.82 -42.87
N PHE A 815 44.45 -23.20 -41.89
CA PHE A 815 45.83 -22.73 -42.02
C PHE A 815 46.87 -23.85 -42.00
N THR A 816 46.50 -25.04 -41.52
CA THR A 816 47.37 -26.22 -41.40
C THR A 816 47.03 -27.34 -42.39
N MET A 817 46.03 -27.16 -43.27
CA MET A 817 45.49 -28.21 -44.14
C MET A 817 45.77 -27.98 -45.64
N GLY A 818 45.98 -29.07 -46.38
CA GLY A 818 46.20 -29.04 -47.85
C GLY A 818 44.98 -28.57 -48.65
N VAL A 819 45.19 -28.21 -49.92
CA VAL A 819 44.18 -27.58 -50.82
C VAL A 819 42.86 -28.37 -50.87
N PHE A 820 42.91 -29.70 -50.93
CA PHE A 820 41.73 -30.57 -50.95
C PHE A 820 40.89 -30.46 -49.67
N MET A 821 41.54 -30.51 -48.50
CA MET A 821 40.87 -30.37 -47.21
C MET A 821 40.32 -28.95 -46.97
N ARG A 822 40.91 -27.94 -47.60
CA ARG A 822 40.40 -26.56 -47.58
C ARG A 822 39.10 -26.43 -48.38
N THR A 823 39.00 -27.05 -49.56
CA THR A 823 37.76 -27.10 -50.33
C THR A 823 36.67 -27.91 -49.62
N PHE A 824 37.04 -29.04 -49.00
CA PHE A 824 36.11 -29.84 -48.18
C PHE A 824 35.54 -29.02 -47.00
N ASN A 825 36.37 -28.24 -46.31
CA ASN A 825 35.96 -27.38 -45.21
C ASN A 825 34.99 -26.27 -45.64
N TYR A 826 35.22 -25.61 -46.78
CA TYR A 826 34.26 -24.67 -47.34
C TYR A 826 32.94 -25.34 -47.73
N GLY A 827 32.99 -26.57 -48.26
CA GLY A 827 31.81 -27.39 -48.53
C GLY A 827 31.01 -27.73 -47.27
N VAL A 828 31.68 -28.14 -46.19
CA VAL A 828 31.05 -28.42 -44.88
C VAL A 828 30.44 -27.15 -44.27
N SER A 829 31.14 -26.01 -44.36
CA SER A 829 30.63 -24.72 -43.86
C SER A 829 29.38 -24.28 -44.63
N LEU A 830 29.38 -24.40 -45.96
CA LEU A 830 28.23 -24.08 -46.80
C LEU A 830 27.05 -25.04 -46.56
N ALA A 831 27.32 -26.35 -46.43
CA ALA A 831 26.30 -27.35 -46.10
C ALA A 831 25.67 -27.13 -44.73
N THR A 832 26.47 -26.71 -43.74
CA THR A 832 26.01 -26.33 -42.40
C THR A 832 25.06 -25.13 -42.47
N LEU A 833 25.42 -24.09 -43.24
CA LEU A 833 24.59 -22.90 -43.40
C LEU A 833 23.26 -23.21 -44.13
N LEU A 834 23.30 -24.03 -45.18
CA LEU A 834 22.10 -24.49 -45.89
C LEU A 834 21.21 -25.38 -45.01
N LEU A 835 21.80 -26.21 -44.15
CA LEU A 835 21.08 -27.05 -43.19
C LEU A 835 20.40 -26.21 -42.10
N ALA A 836 21.06 -25.17 -41.56
CA ALA A 836 20.43 -24.24 -40.62
C ALA A 836 19.21 -23.56 -41.25
N ILE A 837 19.33 -23.07 -42.49
CA ILE A 837 18.20 -22.44 -43.21
C ILE A 837 17.08 -23.46 -43.45
N TYR A 838 17.40 -24.68 -43.88
CA TYR A 838 16.41 -25.73 -44.09
C TYR A 838 15.67 -26.10 -42.79
N LEU A 839 16.38 -26.17 -41.65
CA LEU A 839 15.78 -26.47 -40.35
C LEU A 839 14.80 -25.39 -39.87
N THR A 840 15.03 -24.11 -40.21
CA THR A 840 14.05 -23.03 -39.92
C THR A 840 12.72 -23.21 -40.64
N GLN A 841 12.68 -23.95 -41.75
CA GLN A 841 11.47 -24.24 -42.52
C GLN A 841 10.83 -25.59 -42.14
N SER A 842 11.38 -26.30 -41.17
CA SER A 842 10.87 -27.61 -40.76
C SER A 842 9.57 -27.50 -39.96
N PRO A 843 8.66 -28.48 -40.05
CA PRO A 843 7.43 -28.49 -39.25
C PRO A 843 7.68 -28.54 -37.74
N PHE A 844 8.90 -28.94 -37.33
CA PHE A 844 9.34 -28.94 -35.94
C PHE A 844 9.63 -27.54 -35.36
N MET A 845 9.65 -26.50 -36.22
CA MET A 845 9.75 -25.09 -35.82
C MET A 845 8.40 -24.38 -35.80
N GLN A 846 7.29 -25.10 -36.00
CA GLN A 846 5.95 -24.54 -35.83
C GLN A 846 5.66 -24.38 -34.33
N THR A 847 5.05 -23.25 -33.97
CA THR A 847 4.58 -22.99 -32.61
C THR A 847 3.58 -24.06 -32.22
N VAL A 848 3.86 -24.77 -31.14
CA VAL A 848 2.90 -25.69 -30.56
C VAL A 848 2.07 -24.87 -29.59
N ALA A 849 0.75 -24.99 -29.67
CA ALA A 849 -0.15 -24.50 -28.62
C ALA A 849 0.06 -25.37 -27.37
N ASN A 850 1.17 -25.15 -26.67
CA ASN A 850 1.44 -25.81 -25.41
C ASN A 850 0.62 -25.08 -24.35
N ALA A 851 -0.44 -25.72 -23.88
CA ALA A 851 -0.89 -25.54 -22.52
C ALA A 851 0.34 -25.78 -21.62
N ALA A 852 0.84 -24.71 -21.00
CA ALA A 852 2.03 -24.64 -20.17
C ALA A 852 2.53 -26.00 -19.63
N SER A 853 3.67 -26.46 -20.14
CA SER A 853 4.34 -27.65 -19.63
C SER A 853 5.03 -27.36 -18.30
N VAL A 854 4.52 -28.00 -17.24
CA VAL A 854 5.26 -28.68 -16.17
C VAL A 854 6.35 -27.85 -15.47
N ALA A 855 5.95 -27.01 -14.52
CA ALA A 855 6.86 -26.53 -13.46
C ALA A 855 6.21 -26.41 -12.08
N ASN A 856 4.90 -26.16 -11.99
CA ASN A 856 4.16 -26.16 -10.72
C ASN A 856 2.92 -27.06 -10.85
N LEU A 857 3.10 -28.36 -10.66
CA LEU A 857 1.99 -29.31 -10.52
C LEU A 857 1.93 -29.70 -9.05
N SER A 858 1.04 -29.04 -8.31
CA SER A 858 0.50 -29.59 -7.07
C SER A 858 -0.62 -30.57 -7.46
N THR A 859 -0.54 -31.78 -6.92
CA THR A 859 -1.59 -32.79 -7.08
C THR A 859 -2.44 -32.76 -5.82
N ASP A 860 -3.77 -32.64 -5.97
CA ASP A 860 -4.67 -32.82 -4.83
C ASP A 860 -4.63 -34.28 -4.30
N LYS A 861 -5.29 -34.53 -3.17
CA LYS A 861 -5.37 -35.89 -2.56
C LYS A 861 -6.06 -36.92 -3.47
N GLU A 862 -6.67 -36.48 -4.57
CA GLU A 862 -7.40 -37.29 -5.56
C GLU A 862 -6.62 -37.51 -6.87
N GLY A 863 -5.45 -36.90 -7.03
CA GLY A 863 -4.59 -37.08 -8.19
C GLY A 863 -4.88 -36.13 -9.36
N ASN A 864 -5.68 -35.08 -9.17
CA ASN A 864 -5.93 -34.06 -10.18
C ASN A 864 -4.84 -32.99 -10.17
N VAL A 865 -4.51 -32.50 -11.36
CA VAL A 865 -3.59 -31.37 -11.56
C VAL A 865 -4.28 -30.09 -11.11
N VAL A 866 -3.89 -29.56 -9.96
CA VAL A 866 -4.33 -28.22 -9.53
C VAL A 866 -3.37 -27.21 -10.13
N ARG A 867 -3.89 -26.29 -10.95
CA ARG A 867 -3.15 -25.10 -11.38
C ARG A 867 -3.48 -24.00 -10.39
N ASP A 868 -2.47 -23.36 -9.81
CA ASP A 868 -2.65 -22.17 -8.96
C ASP A 868 -3.13 -20.92 -9.74
N TYR A 869 -3.57 -21.07 -11.00
CA TYR A 869 -4.07 -20.00 -11.86
C TYR A 869 -5.02 -20.53 -12.95
N GLU A 870 -6.01 -19.71 -13.34
CA GLU A 870 -6.86 -19.95 -14.51
C GLU A 870 -6.20 -19.39 -15.78
N VAL A 871 -6.40 -20.05 -16.93
CA VAL A 871 -5.90 -19.55 -18.22
C VAL A 871 -6.80 -18.42 -18.68
N PHE A 872 -6.20 -17.30 -19.10
CA PHE A 872 -6.95 -16.15 -19.58
C PHE A 872 -7.75 -16.48 -20.86
N SER A 873 -9.02 -16.12 -20.88
CA SER A 873 -9.83 -15.94 -22.09
C SER A 873 -10.83 -14.81 -21.86
N SER A 874 -11.15 -14.07 -22.90
CA SER A 874 -12.11 -12.96 -22.83
C SER A 874 -13.47 -13.42 -22.30
N GLN A 875 -13.99 -14.53 -22.83
CA GLN A 875 -15.25 -15.13 -22.37
C GLN A 875 -15.23 -15.47 -20.88
N ARG A 876 -14.16 -16.12 -20.38
CA ARG A 876 -14.08 -16.52 -18.97
C ARG A 876 -13.97 -15.32 -18.03
N LEU A 877 -13.25 -14.27 -18.45
CA LEU A 877 -13.19 -13.02 -17.70
C LEU A 877 -14.60 -12.39 -17.59
N ASP A 878 -15.34 -12.33 -18.69
CA ASP A 878 -16.70 -11.77 -18.71
C ASP A 878 -17.66 -12.59 -17.83
N GLU A 879 -17.53 -13.91 -17.82
CA GLU A 879 -18.29 -14.80 -16.92
C GLU A 879 -17.99 -14.52 -15.44
N LEU A 880 -16.71 -14.43 -15.06
CA LEU A 880 -16.30 -14.15 -13.67
C LEU A 880 -16.73 -12.76 -13.20
N GLN A 881 -16.69 -11.76 -14.08
CA GLN A 881 -17.21 -10.42 -13.78
C GLN A 881 -18.73 -10.41 -13.64
N ALA A 882 -19.45 -11.18 -14.47
CA ALA A 882 -20.90 -11.32 -14.34
C ALA A 882 -21.31 -12.06 -13.06
N GLU A 883 -20.47 -12.97 -12.55
CA GLU A 883 -20.61 -13.61 -11.24
C GLU A 883 -20.29 -12.67 -10.06
N GLY A 884 -19.77 -11.47 -10.32
CA GLY A 884 -19.38 -10.51 -9.29
C GLY A 884 -18.07 -10.84 -8.58
N LYS A 885 -17.25 -11.73 -9.15
CA LYS A 885 -15.98 -12.16 -8.53
C LYS A 885 -14.83 -11.23 -8.89
N PRO A 886 -13.97 -10.87 -7.91
CA PRO A 886 -12.75 -10.14 -8.22
C PRO A 886 -11.77 -11.01 -9.00
N VAL A 887 -11.14 -10.42 -10.02
CA VAL A 887 -10.23 -11.13 -10.94
C VAL A 887 -8.94 -10.34 -11.09
N PHE A 888 -7.80 -10.99 -10.79
CA PHE A 888 -6.49 -10.44 -11.08
C PHE A 888 -5.93 -11.06 -12.37
N VAL A 889 -5.76 -10.24 -13.40
CA VAL A 889 -5.25 -10.64 -14.71
C VAL A 889 -3.77 -10.26 -14.86
N ASN A 890 -2.92 -11.27 -15.06
CA ASN A 890 -1.50 -11.11 -15.38
C ASN A 890 -1.24 -11.51 -16.85
N MET A 891 -0.98 -10.52 -17.70
CA MET A 891 -0.48 -10.72 -19.06
C MET A 891 1.05 -10.80 -19.03
N THR A 892 1.60 -11.97 -19.35
CA THR A 892 3.01 -12.33 -19.19
C THR A 892 3.58 -12.95 -20.48
N ALA A 893 4.89 -13.21 -20.50
CA ALA A 893 5.53 -14.02 -21.54
C ALA A 893 6.85 -14.62 -21.05
N ALA A 894 7.26 -15.78 -21.58
CA ALA A 894 8.51 -16.43 -21.23
C ALA A 894 9.76 -15.62 -21.65
N TRP A 895 9.66 -14.82 -22.71
CA TRP A 895 10.74 -13.91 -23.14
C TRP A 895 10.79 -12.60 -22.34
N CYS A 896 9.80 -12.34 -21.47
CA CYS A 896 9.72 -11.13 -20.66
C CYS A 896 10.40 -11.33 -19.31
N ILE A 897 11.65 -10.85 -19.18
CA ILE A 897 12.45 -10.98 -17.95
C ILE A 897 11.77 -10.30 -16.75
N THR A 898 11.20 -9.10 -16.94
CA THR A 898 10.47 -8.39 -15.88
C THR A 898 9.26 -9.17 -15.39
N CYS A 899 8.55 -9.85 -16.31
CA CYS A 899 7.41 -10.69 -15.96
C CYS A 899 7.85 -11.87 -15.09
N LEU A 900 8.91 -12.58 -15.49
CA LEU A 900 9.48 -13.68 -14.71
C LEU A 900 10.00 -13.23 -13.34
N ALA A 901 10.60 -12.04 -13.27
CA ALA A 901 11.06 -11.45 -12.01
C ALA A 901 9.88 -11.18 -11.08
N ASN A 902 8.85 -10.45 -11.53
CA ASN A 902 7.65 -10.15 -10.74
C ASN A 902 6.92 -11.42 -10.30
N GLU A 903 6.84 -12.43 -11.16
CA GLU A 903 6.26 -13.73 -10.81
C GLU A 903 7.01 -14.38 -9.65
N GLN A 904 8.34 -14.37 -9.65
CA GLN A 904 9.14 -14.98 -8.58
C GLN A 904 9.25 -14.13 -7.31
N THR A 905 9.42 -12.82 -7.44
CA THR A 905 9.72 -11.93 -6.30
C THR A 905 8.48 -11.37 -5.62
N THR A 906 7.34 -11.34 -6.31
CA THR A 906 6.11 -10.71 -5.80
C THR A 906 4.94 -11.67 -5.82
N LEU A 907 4.51 -12.14 -7.01
CA LEU A 907 3.27 -12.90 -7.15
C LEU A 907 3.36 -14.32 -6.54
N SER A 908 4.56 -14.90 -6.38
CA SER A 908 4.73 -16.19 -5.72
C SER A 908 4.93 -16.11 -4.21
N THR A 909 4.91 -14.92 -3.61
CA THR A 909 5.15 -14.74 -2.16
C THR A 909 3.94 -15.19 -1.33
N ASP A 910 4.19 -15.68 -0.12
CA ASP A 910 3.12 -16.20 0.75
C ASP A 910 2.11 -15.11 1.12
N ARG A 911 2.58 -13.88 1.38
CA ARG A 911 1.73 -12.71 1.66
C ARG A 911 0.71 -12.47 0.54
N VAL A 912 1.16 -12.39 -0.71
CA VAL A 912 0.26 -12.12 -1.85
C VAL A 912 -0.70 -13.29 -2.09
N LYS A 913 -0.24 -14.54 -1.91
CA LYS A 913 -1.09 -15.72 -2.02
C LYS A 913 -2.16 -15.80 -0.94
N GLN A 914 -1.83 -15.42 0.30
CA GLN A 914 -2.78 -15.36 1.42
C GLN A 914 -3.85 -14.30 1.15
N VAL A 915 -3.46 -13.06 0.88
CA VAL A 915 -4.41 -11.97 0.60
C VAL A 915 -5.31 -12.31 -0.61
N MET A 916 -4.75 -12.92 -1.65
CA MET A 916 -5.52 -13.38 -2.81
C MET A 916 -6.54 -14.47 -2.44
N ALA A 917 -6.22 -15.37 -1.52
CA ALA A 917 -7.13 -16.40 -1.04
C ALA A 917 -8.19 -15.82 -0.09
N ASP A 918 -7.80 -14.94 0.84
CA ASP A 918 -8.69 -14.31 1.82
C ASP A 918 -9.76 -13.43 1.16
N ARG A 919 -9.42 -12.83 0.01
CA ARG A 919 -10.33 -11.98 -0.79
C ARG A 919 -11.00 -12.72 -1.95
N GLU A 920 -10.85 -14.05 -2.01
CA GLU A 920 -11.38 -14.91 -3.08
C GLU A 920 -11.06 -14.43 -4.51
N ILE A 921 -9.90 -13.79 -4.70
CA ILE A 921 -9.50 -13.20 -5.98
C ILE A 921 -9.08 -14.31 -6.94
N THR A 922 -9.75 -14.37 -8.09
CA THR A 922 -9.41 -15.34 -9.13
C THR A 922 -8.18 -14.86 -9.91
N TYR A 923 -7.08 -15.61 -9.84
CA TYR A 923 -5.87 -15.32 -10.59
C TYR A 923 -5.92 -15.89 -12.01
N MET A 924 -5.93 -15.01 -13.01
CA MET A 924 -5.91 -15.35 -14.42
C MET A 924 -4.58 -14.99 -15.08
N LYS A 925 -4.01 -15.93 -15.84
CA LYS A 925 -2.74 -15.74 -16.54
C LYS A 925 -2.93 -15.81 -18.06
N GLY A 926 -2.57 -14.72 -18.74
CA GLY A 926 -2.48 -14.66 -20.21
C GLY A 926 -1.04 -14.82 -20.67
N ASP A 927 -0.72 -15.92 -21.34
CA ASP A 927 0.62 -16.21 -21.84
C ASP A 927 0.80 -15.71 -23.29
N TRP A 928 1.41 -14.54 -23.44
CA TRP A 928 1.73 -13.90 -24.72
C TRP A 928 3.12 -14.29 -25.27
N THR A 929 3.62 -15.47 -24.89
CA THR A 929 4.86 -16.05 -25.44
C THR A 929 4.75 -16.33 -26.93
N ASN A 930 3.57 -16.79 -27.37
CA ASN A 930 3.16 -16.87 -28.77
C ASN A 930 2.12 -15.78 -29.03
N GLU A 931 1.98 -15.37 -30.29
CA GLU A 931 0.96 -14.39 -30.67
C GLU A 931 -0.44 -14.94 -30.39
N ASP A 932 -1.22 -14.19 -29.61
CA ASP A 932 -2.61 -14.48 -29.30
C ASP A 932 -3.46 -13.22 -29.59
N PRO A 933 -4.42 -13.29 -30.53
CA PRO A 933 -5.27 -12.15 -30.89
C PRO A 933 -6.12 -11.61 -29.73
N GLU A 934 -6.58 -12.47 -28.80
CA GLU A 934 -7.38 -12.02 -27.66
C GLU A 934 -6.53 -11.24 -26.66
N ILE A 935 -5.34 -11.74 -26.32
CA ILE A 935 -4.41 -11.03 -25.44
C ILE A 935 -3.96 -9.71 -26.08
N THR A 936 -3.71 -9.72 -27.39
CA THR A 936 -3.32 -8.52 -28.14
C THR A 936 -4.41 -7.44 -28.09
N ALA A 937 -5.68 -7.81 -28.23
CA ALA A 937 -6.80 -6.86 -28.11
C ALA A 937 -6.91 -6.25 -26.70
N VAL A 938 -6.62 -7.03 -25.64
CA VAL A 938 -6.59 -6.51 -24.26
C VAL A 938 -5.43 -5.54 -24.06
N LEU A 939 -4.23 -5.89 -24.52
CA LEU A 939 -3.05 -5.02 -24.49
C LEU A 939 -3.31 -3.67 -25.20
N GLU A 940 -3.98 -3.70 -26.35
CA GLU A 940 -4.39 -2.50 -27.10
C GLU A 940 -5.44 -1.67 -26.34
N ARG A 941 -6.46 -2.32 -25.75
CA ARG A 941 -7.50 -1.65 -24.95
C ARG A 941 -6.92 -0.81 -23.82
N PHE A 942 -5.87 -1.30 -23.18
CA PHE A 942 -5.17 -0.59 -22.09
C PHE A 942 -4.02 0.31 -22.56
N ASN A 943 -3.84 0.50 -23.87
CA ASN A 943 -2.76 1.29 -24.47
C ASN A 943 -1.35 0.83 -23.99
N ARG A 944 -1.16 -0.49 -23.95
CA ARG A 944 0.06 -1.16 -23.50
C ARG A 944 0.59 -2.07 -24.62
N PRO A 945 1.53 -1.60 -25.47
CA PRO A 945 1.96 -2.33 -26.67
C PRO A 945 2.90 -3.53 -26.38
N SER A 946 3.04 -3.95 -25.13
CA SER A 946 3.85 -5.10 -24.69
C SER A 946 3.47 -5.54 -23.27
N VAL A 947 3.82 -6.78 -22.92
CA VAL A 947 3.82 -7.29 -21.53
C VAL A 947 5.03 -6.75 -20.74
N PRO A 948 4.97 -6.65 -19.39
CA PRO A 948 3.87 -7.06 -18.51
C PRO A 948 2.68 -6.08 -18.52
N LEU A 949 1.47 -6.62 -18.35
CA LEU A 949 0.27 -5.87 -17.99
C LEU A 949 -0.44 -6.59 -16.84
N TYR A 950 -0.68 -5.87 -15.76
CA TYR A 950 -1.36 -6.36 -14.57
C TYR A 950 -2.64 -5.53 -14.36
N VAL A 951 -3.79 -6.21 -14.30
CA VAL A 951 -5.10 -5.55 -14.16
C VAL A 951 -5.91 -6.26 -13.09
N LEU A 952 -6.39 -5.51 -12.11
CA LEU A 952 -7.31 -5.99 -11.09
C LEU A 952 -8.74 -5.53 -11.43
N TYR A 953 -9.64 -6.50 -11.54
CA TYR A 953 -11.08 -6.27 -11.67
C TYR A 953 -11.72 -6.50 -10.29
N PRO A 954 -12.35 -5.49 -9.67
CA PRO A 954 -12.81 -5.54 -8.29
C PRO A 954 -14.11 -6.34 -8.04
N GLY A 955 -14.59 -7.13 -9.02
CA GLY A 955 -15.83 -7.91 -8.93
C GLY A 955 -17.10 -7.08 -9.09
N ASP A 956 -17.12 -5.84 -8.58
CA ASP A 956 -18.16 -4.86 -8.83
C ASP A 956 -18.05 -4.29 -10.24
N THR A 957 -18.99 -4.66 -11.11
CA THR A 957 -19.07 -4.20 -12.52
C THR A 957 -19.30 -2.69 -12.67
N SER A 958 -19.62 -1.96 -11.59
CA SER A 958 -19.73 -0.50 -11.59
C SER A 958 -18.40 0.23 -11.39
N LYS A 959 -17.37 -0.46 -10.86
CA LYS A 959 -16.02 0.10 -10.63
C LYS A 959 -15.11 -0.17 -11.84
N GLU A 960 -14.29 0.82 -12.20
CA GLU A 960 -13.32 0.67 -13.29
C GLU A 960 -12.14 -0.27 -12.89
N PRO A 961 -11.56 -1.03 -13.84
CA PRO A 961 -10.43 -1.90 -13.56
C PRO A 961 -9.17 -1.12 -13.18
N VAL A 962 -8.49 -1.57 -12.13
CA VAL A 962 -7.26 -0.95 -11.61
C VAL A 962 -6.05 -1.52 -12.34
N ILE A 963 -5.22 -0.65 -12.94
CA ILE A 963 -4.01 -1.06 -13.65
C ILE A 963 -2.82 -0.90 -12.70
N LEU A 964 -2.11 -1.99 -12.43
CA LEU A 964 -0.93 -1.97 -11.57
C LEU A 964 0.36 -1.60 -12.34
N PRO A 965 1.40 -1.09 -11.65
CA PRO A 965 2.68 -0.77 -12.27
C PRO A 965 3.39 -2.00 -12.87
N GLN A 966 4.30 -1.77 -13.83
CA GLN A 966 5.03 -2.85 -14.51
C GLN A 966 6.06 -3.55 -13.63
N ILE A 967 6.56 -2.88 -12.59
CA ILE A 967 7.42 -3.46 -11.56
C ILE A 967 6.52 -3.61 -10.33
N LEU A 968 6.31 -4.85 -9.91
CA LEU A 968 5.47 -5.14 -8.76
C LEU A 968 6.33 -5.28 -7.50
N THR A 969 5.73 -4.93 -6.36
CA THR A 969 6.23 -5.28 -5.03
C THR A 969 5.11 -5.97 -4.26
N PRO A 970 5.43 -6.83 -3.26
CA PRO A 970 4.41 -7.47 -2.44
C PRO A 970 3.45 -6.49 -1.77
N GLY A 971 3.94 -5.31 -1.37
CA GLY A 971 3.11 -4.25 -0.80
C GLY A 971 2.07 -3.72 -1.77
N ILE A 972 2.49 -3.29 -2.97
CA ILE A 972 1.59 -2.74 -4.00
C ILE A 972 0.48 -3.74 -4.37
N VAL A 973 0.83 -5.03 -4.49
CA VAL A 973 -0.15 -6.05 -4.87
C VAL A 973 -1.09 -6.40 -3.71
N ALA A 974 -0.57 -6.52 -2.49
CA ALA A 974 -1.38 -6.79 -1.31
C ALA A 974 -2.37 -5.65 -1.04
N GLU A 975 -1.90 -4.40 -1.08
CA GLU A 975 -2.72 -3.21 -0.89
C GLU A 975 -3.83 -3.10 -1.95
N ALA A 976 -3.49 -3.36 -3.23
CA ALA A 976 -4.49 -3.39 -4.29
C ALA A 976 -5.54 -4.49 -4.07
N PHE A 977 -5.14 -5.66 -3.56
CA PHE A 977 -6.08 -6.75 -3.25
C PHE A 977 -6.88 -6.49 -1.97
N GLU A 978 -6.34 -5.75 -1.00
CA GLU A 978 -7.04 -5.36 0.23
C GLU A 978 -8.07 -4.25 0.00
N SER A 979 -7.88 -3.44 -1.04
CA SER A 979 -8.79 -2.35 -1.45
C SER A 979 -10.11 -2.80 -2.09
N ILE A 980 -10.26 -4.10 -2.37
CA ILE A 980 -11.47 -4.72 -2.93
C ILE A 980 -12.15 -5.59 -1.88
#